data_AF-A0A378VJR1-F1
#
_entry.id   AF-A0A378VJR1-F1
#
_cell.length_a   1.000
_cell.length_b   1.000
_cell.length_c   1.000
_cell.angle_alpha   90.00
_cell.angle_beta   90.00
_cell.angle_gamma   90.00
#
_symmetry.space_group_name_H-M   'P 1'
#
loop_
_entity.id
_entity.type
_entity.pdbx_description
1 polymer ?
#
loop_
_entity_poly.entity_id
_entity_poly.type
_entity_poly.pdbx_seq_one_letter_code
_entity_poly.pdbx_strand_id
1 'polypeptide(L)'
;MIYHRIAVNVPLSDGLLTYSYSEPLPPGTRVLVPFRNKTVVGMVWETDITPDMDTARILGVQTTFSDEPPLPESWRDLLAFTSRYYHYPTGQAVFAALPQGLKETRAVEMPQPPLFYALNEAGRAQTPPPARFNKKAALWDALLSGGMTMAALKQVNAQAAKLIEDWAEQGWIETTEAAKPVLRSYHGQASHSEFVLNADQRQASDAIQTALGRFRPFLLYGITGSGKTEVYFDAMAKVLAQGRQVLFLLPEINLTPQLLKRVENRFADVPTAVLHSQMAAGRRTQDYLRAMLGQAKLVIGTRLAVFTPMDDVGLIVVDEEHDGSFKQDNELRYHARDLAVWRAKQSGCPIILGSATPSLESWHKAQSGAYRLLQLTERAHTAAQLPQVDILNVGRLKLDNGFSPQALQLLKQNFEAGGMSLVYLNRRGFAPALFCGDCGHTFGCPNCSAKMVLHQRARQLRCHHCDHREPVPFKCPDCGNQDLTAVGHGTQRVEETLRAFLPKAAVVRVDRDSTAHKNDWADLYRRIADNEIDILVGTQMLAKGHDFARLNLVIVLNADGSLYSADFRAPERLFAELMQVSGRAGRADKPGKVLIQTQLPEHPVFTAVKAQDYAVFAENELNERQMFAMPPFGFQTAVRADAPRVADAMEFLNAAKETLAPLLPESVSQFGAAPMLMVRLAERERAQVFLESASRQDLHRAVSLWVQVLQQNRDGKIRWSVDVDPQEA
;
A
#
# COMPACT_ATOMS: atom_id res chain seq x y z
N MET A 1 -35.40 -18.81 23.12
CA MET A 1 -34.29 -18.90 22.15
C MET A 1 -34.29 -17.63 21.35
N ILE A 2 -33.13 -16.98 21.24
CA ILE A 2 -32.94 -15.76 20.43
C ILE A 2 -32.12 -16.15 19.21
N TYR A 3 -32.44 -15.57 18.06
CA TYR A 3 -31.80 -15.88 16.79
C TYR A 3 -30.92 -14.73 16.32
N HIS A 4 -29.80 -15.08 15.69
CA HIS A 4 -28.74 -14.16 15.30
C HIS A 4 -28.30 -14.44 13.87
N ARG A 5 -28.03 -13.40 13.08
CA ARG A 5 -27.25 -13.55 11.84
C ARG A 5 -25.78 -13.50 12.18
N ILE A 6 -25.04 -14.52 11.78
CA ILE A 6 -23.62 -14.65 12.06
C ILE A 6 -22.86 -14.67 10.74
N ALA A 7 -21.96 -13.71 10.58
CA ALA A 7 -21.01 -13.64 9.48
C ALA A 7 -19.97 -14.75 9.64
N VAL A 8 -19.89 -15.64 8.66
CA VAL A 8 -18.94 -16.76 8.61
C VAL A 8 -18.14 -16.71 7.32
N ASN A 9 -16.87 -17.16 7.36
CA ASN A 9 -15.99 -17.12 6.20
C ASN A 9 -16.30 -18.23 5.19
N VAL A 10 -17.42 -18.12 4.48
CA VAL A 10 -17.89 -19.11 3.50
C VAL A 10 -18.33 -18.42 2.21
N PRO A 11 -18.11 -19.05 1.03
CA PRO A 11 -18.52 -18.51 -0.25
C PRO A 11 -20.00 -18.83 -0.54
N LEU A 12 -20.92 -18.50 0.37
CA LEU A 12 -22.38 -18.68 0.20
C LEU A 12 -23.06 -17.32 0.26
N SER A 13 -23.97 -17.02 -0.67
CA SER A 13 -24.76 -15.77 -0.73
C SER A 13 -23.96 -14.51 -0.36
N ASP A 14 -24.17 -14.04 0.87
CA ASP A 14 -23.61 -12.90 1.59
C ASP A 14 -22.77 -13.35 2.81
N GLY A 15 -22.69 -14.64 3.09
CA GLY A 15 -21.94 -15.23 4.19
C GLY A 15 -22.56 -15.00 5.57
N LEU A 16 -23.83 -14.62 5.63
CA LEU A 16 -24.60 -14.44 6.87
C LEU A 16 -25.51 -15.66 7.08
N LEU A 17 -25.34 -16.39 8.18
CA LEU A 17 -26.12 -17.58 8.50
C LEU A 17 -26.86 -17.42 9.83
N THR A 18 -28.07 -17.98 9.92
CA THR A 18 -28.91 -17.90 11.11
C THR A 18 -28.53 -18.98 12.13
N TYR A 19 -28.28 -18.57 13.37
CA TYR A 19 -28.02 -19.44 14.52
C TYR A 19 -28.84 -19.03 15.73
N SER A 20 -28.96 -19.92 16.71
CA SER A 20 -29.70 -19.68 17.95
C SER A 20 -28.80 -19.62 19.18
N TYR A 21 -29.19 -18.84 20.18
CA TYR A 21 -28.55 -18.79 21.49
C TYR A 21 -29.59 -18.52 22.59
N SER A 22 -29.25 -18.83 23.84
CA SER A 22 -30.17 -18.63 24.99
C SER A 22 -30.43 -17.15 25.28
N GLU A 23 -29.45 -16.30 24.97
CA GLU A 23 -29.39 -14.89 25.35
C GLU A 23 -29.13 -13.99 24.12
N PRO A 24 -29.43 -12.68 24.20
CA PRO A 24 -29.07 -11.76 23.14
C PRO A 24 -27.55 -11.58 23.09
N LEU A 25 -26.95 -11.79 21.92
CA LEU A 25 -25.52 -11.56 21.71
C LEU A 25 -25.33 -10.19 21.06
N PRO A 26 -24.48 -9.31 21.59
CA PRO A 26 -24.21 -8.03 20.95
C PRO A 26 -23.67 -8.19 19.51
N PRO A 27 -24.11 -7.37 18.54
CA PRO A 27 -23.46 -7.31 17.23
C PRO A 27 -21.97 -6.96 17.36
N GLY A 28 -21.13 -7.67 16.63
CA GLY A 28 -19.67 -7.59 16.75
C GLY A 28 -19.07 -8.59 17.74
N THR A 29 -19.87 -9.39 18.43
CA THR A 29 -19.35 -10.47 19.29
C THR A 29 -18.79 -11.62 18.46
N ARG A 30 -17.59 -12.08 18.83
CA ARG A 30 -16.97 -13.26 18.24
C ARG A 30 -17.54 -14.53 18.87
N VAL A 31 -17.82 -15.53 18.04
CA VAL A 31 -18.47 -16.77 18.45
C VAL A 31 -17.91 -17.97 17.70
N LEU A 32 -18.11 -19.16 18.24
CA LEU A 32 -17.91 -20.43 17.53
C LEU A 32 -19.26 -21.03 17.17
N VAL A 33 -19.39 -21.41 15.91
CA VAL A 33 -20.62 -21.98 15.37
C VAL A 33 -20.33 -23.27 14.60
N PRO A 34 -21.26 -24.24 14.62
CA PRO A 34 -21.16 -25.42 13.77
C PRO A 34 -21.44 -25.03 12.31
N PHE A 35 -20.57 -25.44 11.40
CA PHE A 35 -20.78 -25.34 9.97
C PHE A 35 -20.40 -26.66 9.30
N ARG A 36 -21.42 -27.39 8.82
CA ARG A 36 -21.29 -28.79 8.37
C ARG A 36 -20.65 -29.64 9.48
N ASN A 37 -19.52 -30.27 9.21
CA ASN A 37 -18.83 -31.18 10.15
C ASN A 37 -17.68 -30.49 10.90
N LYS A 38 -17.64 -29.15 10.94
CA LYS A 38 -16.56 -28.38 11.56
C LYS A 38 -17.13 -27.28 12.45
N THR A 39 -16.39 -26.93 13.49
CA THR A 39 -16.58 -25.68 14.24
C THR A 39 -15.80 -24.58 13.53
N VAL A 40 -16.45 -23.46 13.26
CA VAL A 40 -15.85 -22.29 12.63
C VAL A 40 -16.05 -21.05 13.48
N VAL A 41 -15.12 -20.10 13.37
CA VAL A 41 -15.31 -18.77 13.94
C VAL A 41 -16.40 -18.05 13.15
N GLY A 42 -17.25 -17.33 13.86
CA GLY A 42 -18.25 -16.42 13.32
C GLY A 42 -18.23 -15.08 14.06
N MET A 43 -18.83 -14.09 13.43
CA MET A 43 -19.04 -12.76 13.99
C MET A 43 -20.53 -12.47 14.02
N VAL A 44 -21.09 -12.15 15.18
CA VAL A 44 -22.50 -11.76 15.30
C VAL A 44 -22.71 -10.46 14.51
N TRP A 45 -23.63 -10.48 13.56
CA TRP A 45 -23.89 -9.37 12.63
C TRP A 45 -25.19 -8.65 12.96
N GLU A 46 -26.26 -9.43 13.19
CA GLU A 46 -27.56 -8.97 13.64
C GLU A 46 -28.07 -9.87 14.76
N THR A 47 -28.84 -9.29 15.66
CA THR A 47 -29.31 -9.90 16.92
C THR A 47 -30.82 -9.79 16.98
N ASP A 48 -31.46 -10.78 17.61
CA ASP A 48 -32.92 -10.82 17.78
C ASP A 48 -33.68 -10.77 16.44
N ILE A 49 -33.18 -11.53 15.47
CA ILE A 49 -33.81 -11.61 14.16
C ILE A 49 -35.00 -12.56 14.17
N THR A 50 -35.96 -12.32 13.30
CA THR A 50 -36.98 -13.32 12.97
C THR A 50 -36.38 -14.33 11.99
N PRO A 51 -36.36 -15.64 12.30
CA PRO A 51 -35.85 -16.63 11.38
C PRO A 51 -36.62 -16.69 10.06
N ASP A 52 -35.90 -16.81 8.96
CA ASP A 52 -36.41 -17.02 7.61
C ASP A 52 -36.54 -18.51 7.23
N MET A 53 -36.29 -19.39 8.19
CA MET A 53 -36.33 -20.84 8.03
C MET A 53 -36.90 -21.54 9.25
N ASP A 54 -37.27 -22.82 9.09
CA ASP A 54 -37.75 -23.66 10.18
C ASP A 54 -36.75 -23.70 11.34
N THR A 55 -37.22 -23.25 12.51
CA THR A 55 -36.46 -23.19 13.76
C THR A 55 -35.84 -24.52 14.19
N ALA A 56 -36.44 -25.66 13.83
CA ALA A 56 -35.88 -26.98 14.12
C ALA A 56 -34.57 -27.27 13.37
N ARG A 57 -34.29 -26.54 12.28
CA ARG A 57 -33.06 -26.67 11.47
C ARG A 57 -31.96 -25.70 11.89
N ILE A 58 -32.25 -24.79 12.82
CA ILE A 58 -31.31 -23.75 13.25
C ILE A 58 -30.42 -24.31 14.35
N LEU A 59 -29.11 -24.34 14.07
CA LEU A 59 -28.13 -24.81 15.03
C LEU A 59 -27.82 -23.75 16.10
N GLY A 60 -27.34 -24.20 17.25
CA GLY A 60 -26.93 -23.33 18.34
C GLY A 60 -25.50 -22.81 18.19
N VAL A 61 -25.24 -21.62 18.73
CA VAL A 61 -23.87 -21.13 18.98
C VAL A 61 -23.20 -22.04 20.02
N GLN A 62 -21.98 -22.51 19.75
CA GLN A 62 -21.24 -23.43 20.61
C GLN A 62 -20.44 -22.73 21.70
N THR A 63 -19.85 -21.57 21.39
CA THR A 63 -19.00 -20.83 22.32
C THR A 63 -19.10 -19.34 22.02
N THR A 64 -19.13 -18.52 23.07
CA THR A 64 -19.08 -17.06 22.99
C THR A 64 -17.78 -16.59 23.63
N PHE A 65 -17.12 -15.62 23.01
CA PHE A 65 -15.94 -14.98 23.60
C PHE A 65 -16.38 -13.73 24.38
N SER A 66 -17.14 -13.93 25.45
CA SER A 66 -17.81 -12.84 26.17
C SER A 66 -16.86 -11.86 26.86
N ASP A 67 -15.63 -12.30 27.17
CA ASP A 67 -14.57 -11.46 27.75
C ASP A 67 -13.88 -10.56 26.71
N GLU A 68 -14.15 -10.79 25.41
CA GLU A 68 -13.63 -9.95 24.33
C GLU A 68 -14.66 -8.86 24.02
N PRO A 69 -14.23 -7.58 23.93
CA PRO A 69 -15.13 -6.51 23.54
C PRO A 69 -15.67 -6.77 22.13
N PRO A 70 -16.97 -6.53 21.87
CA PRO A 70 -17.52 -6.66 20.54
C PRO A 70 -16.88 -5.65 19.59
N LEU A 71 -16.73 -6.04 18.32
CA LEU A 71 -16.26 -5.16 17.27
C LEU A 71 -17.26 -3.99 17.09
N PRO A 72 -16.78 -2.73 16.99
CA PRO A 72 -17.67 -1.56 16.97
C PRO A 72 -18.66 -1.56 15.80
N GLU A 73 -19.79 -0.89 15.99
CA GLU A 73 -20.77 -0.66 14.92
C GLU A 73 -20.18 0.03 13.70
N SER A 74 -19.34 1.06 13.93
CA SER A 74 -18.65 1.78 12.86
C SER A 74 -17.80 0.85 11.98
N TRP A 75 -17.19 -0.17 12.57
CA TRP A 75 -16.43 -1.18 11.86
C TRP A 75 -17.34 -2.10 11.02
N ARG A 76 -18.46 -2.54 11.58
CA ARG A 76 -19.46 -3.33 10.84
C ARG A 76 -20.04 -2.53 9.67
N ASP A 77 -20.35 -1.27 9.86
CA ASP A 77 -20.85 -0.37 8.81
C ASP A 77 -19.85 -0.17 7.68
N LEU A 78 -18.56 -0.02 8.00
CA LEU A 78 -17.49 0.05 7.00
C LEU A 78 -17.45 -1.23 6.15
N LEU A 79 -17.58 -2.39 6.78
CA LEU A 79 -17.61 -3.66 6.06
C LEU A 79 -18.89 -3.91 5.30
N ALA A 80 -20.04 -3.47 5.81
CA ALA A 80 -21.31 -3.48 5.09
C ALA A 80 -21.23 -2.63 3.82
N PHE A 81 -20.66 -1.42 3.93
CA PHE A 81 -20.39 -0.56 2.78
C PHE A 81 -19.43 -1.24 1.80
N THR A 82 -18.32 -1.79 2.30
CA THR A 82 -17.29 -2.44 1.49
C THR A 82 -17.85 -3.64 0.72
N SER A 83 -18.59 -4.52 1.41
CA SER A 83 -19.26 -5.69 0.83
C SER A 83 -20.25 -5.27 -0.26
N ARG A 84 -21.12 -4.29 0.03
CA ARG A 84 -22.12 -3.78 -0.92
C ARG A 84 -21.47 -3.13 -2.14
N TYR A 85 -20.45 -2.30 -1.94
CA TYR A 85 -19.80 -1.55 -3.01
C TYR A 85 -19.00 -2.49 -3.92
N TYR A 86 -18.19 -3.37 -3.36
CA TYR A 86 -17.34 -4.29 -4.13
C TYR A 86 -18.06 -5.60 -4.51
N HIS A 87 -19.36 -5.72 -4.22
CA HIS A 87 -20.19 -6.91 -4.45
C HIS A 87 -19.54 -8.21 -3.99
N TYR A 88 -19.03 -8.18 -2.75
CA TYR A 88 -18.28 -9.27 -2.14
C TYR A 88 -19.02 -9.77 -0.90
N PRO A 89 -19.09 -11.09 -0.61
CA PRO A 89 -19.85 -11.59 0.53
C PRO A 89 -19.41 -10.97 1.86
N THR A 90 -20.36 -10.47 2.65
CA THR A 90 -20.13 -9.86 3.98
C THR A 90 -19.32 -10.76 4.89
N GLY A 91 -19.65 -12.05 4.97
CA GLY A 91 -18.92 -13.04 5.75
C GLY A 91 -17.44 -13.10 5.37
N GLN A 92 -17.11 -13.11 4.08
CA GLN A 92 -15.71 -13.11 3.65
C GLN A 92 -15.03 -11.74 3.85
N ALA A 93 -15.76 -10.63 3.65
CA ALA A 93 -15.24 -9.28 3.89
C ALA A 93 -14.82 -9.09 5.37
N VAL A 94 -15.64 -9.57 6.30
CA VAL A 94 -15.34 -9.60 7.74
C VAL A 94 -14.02 -10.31 8.02
N PHE A 95 -13.84 -11.51 7.47
CA PHE A 95 -12.62 -12.27 7.71
C PHE A 95 -11.41 -11.75 6.91
N ALA A 96 -11.60 -11.00 5.83
CA ALA A 96 -10.53 -10.28 5.16
C ALA A 96 -9.98 -9.12 6.02
N ALA A 97 -10.84 -8.49 6.81
CA ALA A 97 -10.50 -7.35 7.66
C ALA A 97 -9.92 -7.72 9.04
N LEU A 98 -10.16 -8.95 9.52
CA LEU A 98 -9.66 -9.41 10.82
C LEU A 98 -8.16 -9.80 10.79
N PRO A 99 -7.40 -9.57 11.87
CA PRO A 99 -6.08 -10.15 12.08
C PRO A 99 -6.17 -11.66 12.37
N GLN A 100 -5.06 -12.39 12.23
CA GLN A 100 -5.03 -13.84 12.37
C GLN A 100 -5.55 -14.33 13.73
N GLY A 101 -5.18 -13.68 14.85
CA GLY A 101 -5.60 -14.14 16.18
C GLY A 101 -7.12 -14.10 16.40
N LEU A 102 -7.83 -13.18 15.75
CA LEU A 102 -9.30 -13.11 15.80
C LEU A 102 -9.98 -14.11 14.86
N LYS A 103 -9.22 -14.87 14.05
CA LYS A 103 -9.72 -15.97 13.19
C LYS A 103 -9.51 -17.35 13.83
N GLU A 104 -8.84 -17.42 14.97
CA GLU A 104 -8.55 -18.67 15.68
C GLU A 104 -9.74 -19.09 16.55
N THR A 105 -9.87 -20.39 16.82
CA THR A 105 -10.97 -20.94 17.62
C THR A 105 -10.78 -20.80 19.13
N ARG A 106 -9.71 -20.13 19.56
CA ARG A 106 -9.41 -19.87 20.99
C ARG A 106 -9.63 -18.39 21.31
N ALA A 107 -9.72 -18.09 22.60
CA ALA A 107 -9.74 -16.72 23.08
C ALA A 107 -8.45 -15.99 22.69
N VAL A 108 -8.55 -14.71 22.36
CA VAL A 108 -7.40 -13.86 22.09
C VAL A 108 -6.87 -13.28 23.39
N GLU A 109 -5.55 -13.17 23.52
CA GLU A 109 -4.95 -12.46 24.64
C GLU A 109 -5.15 -10.95 24.45
N MET A 110 -5.90 -10.33 25.38
CA MET A 110 -6.20 -8.91 25.32
C MET A 110 -4.97 -8.07 25.71
N PRO A 111 -4.63 -7.01 24.95
CA PRO A 111 -3.51 -6.13 25.29
C PRO A 111 -3.80 -5.36 26.58
N GLN A 112 -2.81 -5.32 27.46
CA GLN A 112 -2.83 -4.45 28.63
C GLN A 112 -2.58 -2.99 28.20
N PRO A 113 -3.23 -2.01 28.85
CA PRO A 113 -3.01 -0.60 28.55
C PRO A 113 -1.54 -0.22 28.77
N PRO A 114 -0.99 0.71 27.97
CA PRO A 114 0.38 1.17 28.16
C PRO A 114 0.53 1.91 29.49
N LEU A 115 1.41 1.40 30.35
CA LEU A 115 1.73 1.99 31.65
C LEU A 115 2.85 3.03 31.54
N PHE A 116 2.66 4.16 32.22
CA PHE A 116 3.62 5.24 32.36
C PHE A 116 4.06 5.34 33.82
N TYR A 117 5.37 5.40 34.03
CA TYR A 117 6.00 5.42 35.34
C TYR A 117 6.60 6.79 35.62
N ALA A 118 6.36 7.33 36.82
CA ALA A 118 6.97 8.56 37.31
C ALA A 118 7.28 8.41 38.81
N LEU A 119 8.13 9.29 39.35
CA LEU A 119 8.24 9.41 40.81
C LEU A 119 7.01 10.13 41.37
N ASN A 120 6.36 9.51 42.34
CA ASN A 120 5.33 10.15 43.16
C ASN A 120 5.95 11.13 44.17
N GLU A 121 5.14 11.78 44.99
CA GLU A 121 5.62 12.74 45.99
C GLU A 121 6.66 12.13 46.96
N ALA A 122 6.41 10.90 47.43
CA ALA A 122 7.31 10.18 48.33
C ALA A 122 8.64 9.83 47.67
N GLY A 123 8.62 9.45 46.38
CA GLY A 123 9.81 9.17 45.58
C GLY A 123 10.62 10.43 45.29
N ARG A 124 9.95 11.56 45.00
CA ARG A 124 10.61 12.87 44.78
C ARG A 124 11.30 13.41 46.04
N ALA A 125 10.81 13.04 47.22
CA ALA A 125 11.41 13.42 48.50
C ALA A 125 12.66 12.58 48.86
N GLN A 126 12.95 11.51 48.14
CA GLN A 126 14.13 10.67 48.41
C GLN A 126 15.42 11.27 47.84
N THR A 127 16.54 10.86 48.43
CA THR A 127 17.87 11.20 47.92
C THR A 127 18.12 10.52 46.57
N PRO A 128 18.44 11.28 45.50
CA PRO A 128 18.72 10.69 44.20
C PRO A 128 19.94 9.76 44.23
N PRO A 129 20.01 8.74 43.36
CA PRO A 129 21.17 7.87 43.23
C PRO A 129 22.46 8.69 43.02
N PRO A 130 23.58 8.36 43.70
CA PRO A 130 24.82 9.10 43.57
C PRO A 130 25.30 9.20 42.11
N ALA A 131 25.81 10.36 41.71
CA ALA A 131 26.24 10.66 40.33
C ALA A 131 27.21 9.62 39.75
N ARG A 132 28.04 8.96 40.57
CA ARG A 132 28.92 7.85 40.14
C ARG A 132 28.20 6.67 39.47
N PHE A 133 26.89 6.52 39.71
CA PHE A 133 26.05 5.51 39.08
C PHE A 133 25.28 6.09 37.89
N ASN A 134 26.01 6.59 36.88
CA ASN A 134 25.50 7.36 35.74
C ASN A 134 24.15 6.89 35.16
N LYS A 135 23.96 5.58 34.92
CA LYS A 135 22.70 5.04 34.35
C LYS A 135 21.54 4.97 35.35
N LYS A 136 21.81 4.80 36.65
CA LYS A 136 20.77 4.77 37.70
C LYS A 136 20.32 6.19 38.04
N ALA A 137 21.26 7.13 38.09
CA ALA A 137 20.97 8.56 38.21
C ALA A 137 20.17 9.08 37.00
N ALA A 138 20.60 8.76 35.77
CA ALA A 138 19.87 9.15 34.56
C ALA A 138 18.44 8.57 34.52
N LEU A 139 18.24 7.33 34.99
CA LEU A 139 16.89 6.74 35.10
C LEU A 139 16.02 7.49 36.12
N TRP A 140 16.60 7.89 37.25
CA TRP A 140 15.92 8.69 38.28
C TRP A 140 15.52 10.07 37.74
N ASP A 141 16.43 10.77 37.06
CA ASP A 141 16.16 12.06 36.42
C ASP A 141 15.08 11.97 35.34
N ALA A 142 15.08 10.86 34.59
CA ALA A 142 14.06 10.58 33.60
C ALA A 142 12.66 10.45 34.25
N LEU A 143 12.55 9.79 35.40
CA LEU A 143 11.30 9.64 36.17
C LEU A 143 10.87 10.93 36.91
N LEU A 144 11.83 11.80 37.26
CA LEU A 144 11.54 13.16 37.78
C LEU A 144 10.90 14.05 36.71
N SER A 145 11.30 13.85 35.45
CA SER A 145 10.90 14.68 34.31
C SER A 145 9.45 14.41 33.84
N GLY A 146 8.81 13.33 34.30
CA GLY A 146 7.40 12.99 34.00
C GLY A 146 7.15 11.50 33.80
N GLY A 147 5.91 11.15 33.43
CA GLY A 147 5.51 9.77 33.13
C GLY A 147 6.19 9.25 31.87
N MET A 148 6.95 8.15 31.98
CA MET A 148 7.65 7.51 30.87
C MET A 148 7.25 6.04 30.71
N THR A 149 7.27 5.54 29.48
CA THR A 149 7.04 4.11 29.22
C THR A 149 8.24 3.26 29.62
N MET A 150 8.00 1.98 29.95
CA MET A 150 9.07 1.02 30.25
C MET A 150 10.07 0.87 29.09
N ALA A 151 9.63 1.03 27.84
CA ALA A 151 10.52 0.97 26.67
C ALA A 151 11.51 2.14 26.64
N ALA A 152 11.03 3.37 26.88
CA ALA A 152 11.90 4.55 26.96
C ALA A 152 12.89 4.45 28.14
N LEU A 153 12.41 3.98 29.29
CA LEU A 153 13.23 3.79 30.47
C LEU A 153 14.33 2.73 30.24
N LYS A 154 14.04 1.66 29.49
CA LYS A 154 15.04 0.65 29.10
C LYS A 154 16.16 1.19 28.20
N GLN A 155 15.89 2.23 27.40
CA GLN A 155 16.93 2.90 26.62
C GLN A 155 17.87 3.72 27.50
N VAL A 156 17.34 4.34 28.56
CA VAL A 156 18.14 5.06 29.56
C VAL A 156 18.95 4.07 30.40
N ASN A 157 18.31 2.99 30.84
CA ASN A 157 18.93 1.95 31.65
C ASN A 157 18.33 0.57 31.35
N ALA A 158 19.14 -0.37 30.85
CA ALA A 158 18.70 -1.72 30.51
C ALA A 158 18.05 -2.49 31.69
N GLN A 159 18.38 -2.14 32.94
CA GLN A 159 17.81 -2.73 34.16
C GLN A 159 16.57 -1.98 34.68
N ALA A 160 16.01 -1.06 33.89
CA ALA A 160 14.89 -0.22 34.32
C ALA A 160 13.70 -1.01 34.88
N ALA A 161 13.33 -2.15 34.30
CA ALA A 161 12.20 -2.94 34.77
C ALA A 161 12.36 -3.38 36.24
N LYS A 162 13.54 -3.91 36.59
CA LYS A 162 13.84 -4.33 37.96
C LYS A 162 13.92 -3.14 38.91
N LEU A 163 14.57 -2.04 38.50
CA LEU A 163 14.69 -0.85 39.34
C LEU A 163 13.35 -0.18 39.60
N ILE A 164 12.46 -0.16 38.62
CA ILE A 164 11.09 0.35 38.74
C ILE A 164 10.30 -0.53 39.70
N GLU A 165 10.43 -1.86 39.59
CA GLU A 165 9.81 -2.82 40.51
C GLU A 165 10.30 -2.60 41.95
N ASP A 166 11.62 -2.56 42.17
CA ASP A 166 12.24 -2.30 43.47
C ASP A 166 11.74 -0.96 44.08
N TRP A 167 11.64 0.10 43.26
CA TRP A 167 11.16 1.42 43.72
C TRP A 167 9.63 1.48 43.88
N ALA A 168 8.87 0.70 43.12
CA ALA A 168 7.43 0.58 43.28
C ALA A 168 7.08 -0.17 44.58
N GLU A 169 7.82 -1.24 44.92
CA GLU A 169 7.71 -1.93 46.21
C GLU A 169 8.00 -1.01 47.40
N GLN A 170 8.90 -0.04 47.21
CA GLN A 170 9.20 1.02 48.20
C GLN A 170 8.15 2.14 48.22
N GLY A 171 7.15 2.09 47.33
CA GLY A 171 6.09 3.09 47.23
C GLY A 171 6.54 4.42 46.61
N TRP A 172 7.60 4.44 45.80
CA TRP A 172 8.17 5.68 45.22
C TRP A 172 7.66 5.96 43.80
N ILE A 173 7.07 4.96 43.16
CA ILE A 173 6.63 5.04 41.76
C ILE A 173 5.12 5.22 41.70
N GLU A 174 4.68 6.20 40.94
CA GLU A 174 3.32 6.29 40.44
C GLU A 174 3.26 5.63 39.07
N THR A 175 2.23 4.81 38.86
CA THR A 175 1.93 4.22 37.56
C THR A 175 0.60 4.78 37.07
N THR A 176 0.60 5.38 35.88
CA THR A 176 -0.61 5.95 35.25
C THR A 176 -0.84 5.30 33.89
N GLU A 177 -2.11 5.13 33.54
CA GLU A 177 -2.52 4.85 32.16
C GLU A 177 -2.74 6.19 31.46
N ALA A 178 -2.14 6.38 30.29
CA ALA A 178 -2.30 7.66 29.58
C ALA A 178 -3.70 7.77 28.96
N ALA A 179 -4.60 8.53 29.60
CA ALA A 179 -5.89 8.91 29.01
C ALA A 179 -5.73 9.85 27.79
N LYS A 180 -4.71 10.71 27.82
CA LYS A 180 -4.29 11.59 26.72
C LYS A 180 -2.77 11.53 26.55
N PRO A 181 -2.24 11.39 25.32
CA PRO A 181 -0.81 11.43 25.11
C PRO A 181 -0.28 12.85 25.38
N VAL A 182 0.73 12.95 26.25
CA VAL A 182 1.46 14.20 26.44
C VAL A 182 2.53 14.28 25.36
N LEU A 183 2.37 15.19 24.41
CA LEU A 183 3.42 15.45 23.42
C LEU A 183 4.56 16.19 24.13
N ARG A 184 5.76 15.60 24.21
CA ARG A 184 6.93 16.24 24.82
C ARG A 184 7.19 17.61 24.22
N SER A 185 7.25 18.63 25.08
CA SER A 185 7.98 19.88 24.83
C SER A 185 9.45 19.61 25.08
N TYR A 186 10.26 19.53 24.03
CA TYR A 186 11.72 19.62 24.20
C TYR A 186 12.01 21.08 24.61
N HIS A 187 12.43 21.31 25.86
CA HIS A 187 12.81 22.62 26.39
C HIS A 187 11.77 23.77 26.31
N GLY A 188 10.60 23.61 26.93
CA GLY A 188 9.76 24.76 27.30
C GLY A 188 9.12 25.56 26.15
N GLN A 189 9.27 25.11 24.91
CA GLN A 189 8.46 25.53 23.78
C GLN A 189 7.54 24.37 23.41
N ALA A 190 6.30 24.67 22.99
CA ALA A 190 5.40 23.67 22.43
C ALA A 190 6.17 22.80 21.42
N SER A 191 5.79 21.52 21.27
CA SER A 191 6.35 20.56 20.32
C SER A 191 6.36 21.09 18.86
N HIS A 192 7.21 22.07 18.58
CA HIS A 192 7.50 22.54 17.25
C HIS A 192 8.31 21.43 16.60
N SER A 193 7.95 21.13 15.35
CA SER A 193 8.85 20.36 14.52
C SER A 193 10.22 21.05 14.59
N GLU A 194 11.33 20.30 14.57
CA GLU A 194 12.64 20.93 14.30
C GLU A 194 12.58 21.76 13.00
N PHE A 195 11.60 21.46 12.14
CA PHE A 195 11.28 22.19 10.92
C PHE A 195 10.22 23.26 11.16
N VAL A 196 10.62 24.52 11.00
CA VAL A 196 9.68 25.64 10.88
C VAL A 196 8.97 25.52 9.53
N LEU A 197 7.64 25.34 9.55
CA LEU A 197 6.85 25.32 8.33
C LEU A 197 7.00 26.64 7.56
N ASN A 198 7.27 26.53 6.25
CA ASN A 198 7.24 27.67 5.34
C ASN A 198 5.80 28.19 5.14
N ALA A 199 5.63 29.26 4.36
CA ALA A 199 4.32 29.90 4.17
C ALA A 199 3.26 28.96 3.60
N ASP A 200 3.58 28.25 2.52
CA ASP A 200 2.66 27.30 1.86
C ASP A 200 2.30 26.12 2.77
N GLN A 201 3.29 25.55 3.45
CA GLN A 201 3.10 24.46 4.40
C GLN A 201 2.22 24.88 5.58
N ARG A 202 2.44 26.09 6.10
CA ARG A 202 1.64 26.65 7.19
C ARG A 202 0.21 26.90 6.74
N GLN A 203 0.00 27.53 5.59
CA GLN A 203 -1.32 27.76 5.03
C GLN A 203 -2.08 26.44 4.81
N ALA A 204 -1.41 25.42 4.28
CA ALA A 204 -1.97 24.09 4.10
C ALA A 204 -2.35 23.45 5.45
N SER A 205 -1.45 23.49 6.43
CA SER A 205 -1.70 22.95 7.77
C SER A 205 -2.87 23.67 8.46
N ASP A 206 -2.88 25.01 8.45
CA ASP A 206 -3.95 25.82 9.05
C ASP A 206 -5.31 25.53 8.42
N ALA A 207 -5.35 25.35 7.10
CA ALA A 207 -6.58 24.99 6.38
C ALA A 207 -7.12 23.61 6.81
N ILE A 208 -6.24 22.63 7.05
CA ILE A 208 -6.59 21.31 7.55
C ILE A 208 -7.04 21.39 9.01
N GLN A 209 -6.29 22.10 9.86
CA GLN A 209 -6.60 22.25 11.28
C GLN A 209 -7.94 22.95 11.52
N THR A 210 -8.28 23.94 10.69
CA THR A 210 -9.59 24.63 10.71
C THR A 210 -10.75 23.70 10.31
N ALA A 211 -10.48 22.55 9.72
CA ALA A 211 -11.48 21.55 9.36
C ALA A 211 -11.57 20.37 10.34
N LEU A 212 -10.78 20.36 11.42
CA LEU A 212 -10.89 19.33 12.45
C LEU A 212 -12.31 19.28 13.03
N GLY A 213 -12.83 18.07 13.24
CA GLY A 213 -14.19 17.83 13.74
C GLY A 213 -15.30 17.88 12.68
N ARG A 214 -14.96 18.04 11.39
CA ARG A 214 -15.91 17.86 10.27
C ARG A 214 -15.28 17.08 9.14
N PHE A 215 -16.11 16.37 8.37
CA PHE A 215 -15.65 15.72 7.14
C PHE A 215 -15.21 16.76 6.11
N ARG A 216 -13.94 16.70 5.72
CA ARG A 216 -13.40 17.50 4.62
C ARG A 216 -12.25 16.75 3.94
N PRO A 217 -12.38 16.37 2.66
CA PRO A 217 -11.28 15.83 1.90
C PRO A 217 -10.38 16.94 1.35
N PHE A 218 -9.08 16.79 1.58
CA PHE A 218 -8.03 17.65 1.06
C PHE A 218 -7.13 16.84 0.12
N LEU A 219 -6.83 17.39 -1.06
CA LEU A 219 -5.74 16.91 -1.89
C LEU A 219 -4.53 17.82 -1.63
N LEU A 220 -3.51 17.31 -0.94
CA LEU A 220 -2.24 18.01 -0.75
C LEU A 220 -1.31 17.64 -1.90
N TYR A 221 -1.35 18.47 -2.94
CA TYR A 221 -0.46 18.40 -4.08
C TYR A 221 0.84 19.13 -3.76
N GLY A 222 1.97 18.44 -3.77
CA GLY A 222 3.25 19.07 -3.52
C GLY A 222 4.39 18.36 -4.22
N ILE A 223 5.23 19.12 -4.94
CA ILE A 223 6.35 18.57 -5.69
C ILE A 223 7.28 17.74 -4.81
N THR A 224 8.07 16.85 -5.41
CA THR A 224 9.02 16.03 -4.66
C THR A 224 10.00 16.92 -3.87
N GLY A 225 10.04 16.72 -2.55
CA GLY A 225 10.86 17.55 -1.65
C GLY A 225 10.18 18.81 -1.11
N SER A 226 8.90 19.04 -1.38
CA SER A 226 8.15 20.19 -0.84
C SER A 226 7.79 20.11 0.65
N GLY A 227 8.11 18.99 1.32
CA GLY A 227 7.87 18.82 2.75
C GLY A 227 6.44 18.47 3.15
N LYS A 228 5.66 17.80 2.27
CA LYS A 228 4.30 17.30 2.58
C LYS A 228 4.20 16.58 3.94
N THR A 229 5.20 15.78 4.29
CA THR A 229 5.25 15.05 5.57
C THR A 229 5.19 15.98 6.79
N GLU A 230 5.81 17.16 6.72
CA GLU A 230 5.77 18.13 7.83
C GLU A 230 4.37 18.72 8.01
N VAL A 231 3.63 18.95 6.92
CA VAL A 231 2.21 19.35 6.97
C VAL A 231 1.36 18.25 7.61
N TYR A 232 1.60 16.98 7.25
CA TYR A 232 0.90 15.86 7.91
C TYR A 232 1.21 15.83 9.40
N PHE A 233 2.49 15.90 9.78
CA PHE A 233 2.91 15.80 11.17
C PHE A 233 2.38 16.93 12.04
N ASP A 234 2.31 18.15 11.50
CA ASP A 234 1.74 19.29 12.21
C ASP A 234 0.23 19.12 12.45
N ALA A 235 -0.52 18.71 11.42
CA ALA A 235 -1.95 18.40 11.56
C ALA A 235 -2.21 17.21 12.50
N MET A 236 -1.39 16.15 12.41
CA MET A 236 -1.45 14.99 13.30
C MET A 236 -1.18 15.38 14.74
N ALA A 237 -0.17 16.21 15.01
CA ALA A 237 0.16 16.67 16.36
C ALA A 237 -1.04 17.38 17.01
N LYS A 238 -1.76 18.22 16.26
CA LYS A 238 -2.96 18.91 16.76
C LYS A 238 -4.06 17.93 17.18
N VAL A 239 -4.30 16.88 16.40
CA VAL A 239 -5.31 15.84 16.68
C VAL A 239 -4.90 14.98 17.87
N LEU A 240 -3.64 14.53 17.89
CA LEU A 240 -3.10 13.70 18.96
C LEU A 240 -3.09 14.45 20.30
N ALA A 241 -2.82 15.76 20.30
CA ALA A 241 -2.92 16.61 21.49
C ALA A 241 -4.34 16.70 22.07
N GLN A 242 -5.38 16.47 21.26
CA GLN A 242 -6.76 16.37 21.72
C GLN A 242 -7.10 15.00 22.33
N GLY A 243 -6.18 14.03 22.27
CA GLY A 243 -6.38 12.65 22.71
C GLY A 243 -7.09 11.75 21.71
N ARG A 244 -7.41 12.28 20.52
CA ARG A 244 -8.08 11.57 19.43
C ARG A 244 -7.08 10.73 18.64
N GLN A 245 -7.58 9.72 17.94
CA GLN A 245 -6.74 8.81 17.15
C GLN A 245 -6.49 9.34 15.74
N VAL A 246 -5.34 9.00 15.17
CA VAL A 246 -4.97 9.30 13.78
C VAL A 246 -4.67 8.00 13.03
N LEU A 247 -5.27 7.85 11.84
CA LEU A 247 -4.91 6.80 10.89
C LEU A 247 -3.97 7.36 9.82
N PHE A 248 -2.76 6.82 9.73
CA PHE A 248 -1.76 7.19 8.73
C PHE A 248 -1.46 6.00 7.80
N LEU A 249 -1.99 6.09 6.57
CA LEU A 249 -1.84 5.08 5.52
C LEU A 249 -0.68 5.44 4.58
N LEU A 250 0.16 4.45 4.31
CA LEU A 250 1.34 4.54 3.47
C LEU A 250 1.44 3.32 2.54
N PRO A 251 2.02 3.45 1.34
CA PRO A 251 2.44 2.30 0.55
C PRO A 251 3.41 1.41 1.32
N GLU A 252 3.36 0.09 1.11
CA GLU A 252 4.16 -0.89 1.88
C GLU A 252 5.67 -0.60 1.83
N ILE A 253 6.15 -0.19 0.66
CA ILE A 253 7.53 0.21 0.39
C ILE A 253 7.96 1.52 1.07
N ASN A 254 7.02 2.38 1.44
CA ASN A 254 7.30 3.66 2.09
C ASN A 254 7.35 3.55 3.61
N LEU A 255 6.96 2.40 4.18
CA LEU A 255 7.10 2.12 5.61
C LEU A 255 8.56 1.77 5.95
N THR A 256 9.46 2.70 5.65
CA THR A 256 10.89 2.53 5.85
C THR A 256 11.25 2.73 7.32
N PRO A 257 12.34 2.11 7.81
CA PRO A 257 12.86 2.39 9.14
C PRO A 257 13.15 3.89 9.37
N GLN A 258 13.48 4.63 8.32
CA GLN A 258 13.71 6.09 8.38
C GLN A 258 12.42 6.84 8.72
N LEU A 259 11.30 6.51 8.07
CA LEU A 259 10.02 7.14 8.37
C LEU A 259 9.54 6.78 9.79
N LEU A 260 9.65 5.50 10.18
CA LEU A 260 9.31 5.07 11.53
C LEU A 260 10.15 5.81 12.58
N LYS A 261 11.45 5.98 12.35
CA LYS A 261 12.32 6.75 13.25
C LYS A 261 11.93 8.23 13.32
N ARG A 262 11.51 8.84 12.20
CA ARG A 262 11.00 10.23 12.21
C ARG A 262 9.71 10.33 13.02
N VAL A 263 8.81 9.37 12.88
CA VAL A 263 7.58 9.29 13.68
C VAL A 263 7.91 9.08 15.15
N GLU A 264 8.81 8.15 15.49
CA GLU A 264 9.28 7.92 16.86
C GLU A 264 9.90 9.18 17.47
N ASN A 265 10.72 9.91 16.71
CA ASN A 265 11.31 11.16 17.18
C ASN A 265 10.25 12.25 17.41
N ARG A 266 9.27 12.38 16.49
CA ARG A 266 8.23 13.42 16.53
C ARG A 266 7.15 13.13 17.57
N PHE A 267 6.82 11.86 17.77
CA PHE A 267 5.67 11.37 18.52
C PHE A 267 6.08 10.32 19.58
N ALA A 268 7.26 10.47 20.19
CA ALA A 268 7.88 9.46 21.07
C ALA A 268 6.97 8.91 22.17
N ASP A 269 6.15 9.76 22.79
CA ASP A 269 5.24 9.39 23.89
C ASP A 269 3.81 9.10 23.41
N VAL A 270 3.57 9.11 22.09
CA VAL A 270 2.27 8.75 21.52
C VAL A 270 2.22 7.24 21.35
N PRO A 271 1.26 6.56 22.02
CA PRO A 271 1.07 5.13 21.82
C PRO A 271 0.79 4.82 20.35
N THR A 272 1.75 4.16 19.71
CA THR A 272 1.71 3.88 18.27
C THR A 272 1.47 2.40 18.02
N ALA A 273 0.59 2.10 17.07
CA ALA A 273 0.36 0.79 16.49
C ALA A 273 0.85 0.80 15.04
N VAL A 274 1.64 -0.19 14.65
CA VAL A 274 2.11 -0.34 13.27
C VAL A 274 1.46 -1.59 12.68
N LEU A 275 0.92 -1.50 11.46
CA LEU A 275 0.14 -2.58 10.84
C LEU A 275 0.58 -2.79 9.38
N HIS A 276 1.47 -3.76 9.16
CA HIS A 276 1.89 -4.17 7.82
C HIS A 276 2.16 -5.68 7.70
N SER A 277 2.23 -6.16 6.46
CA SER A 277 2.39 -7.56 6.03
C SER A 277 3.64 -8.25 6.61
N GLN A 278 4.75 -7.53 6.80
CA GLN A 278 6.03 -8.07 7.26
C GLN A 278 6.10 -8.23 8.79
N MET A 279 5.11 -7.75 9.54
CA MET A 279 5.04 -7.96 10.99
C MET A 279 4.58 -9.37 11.32
N ALA A 280 5.10 -9.91 12.42
CA ALA A 280 4.61 -11.16 13.00
C ALA A 280 3.10 -11.07 13.28
N ALA A 281 2.36 -12.15 12.95
CA ALA A 281 0.90 -12.18 13.04
C ALA A 281 0.37 -11.90 14.47
N GLY A 282 1.06 -12.42 15.49
CA GLY A 282 0.72 -12.14 16.89
C GLY A 282 0.84 -10.66 17.24
N ARG A 283 1.96 -10.01 16.87
CA ARG A 283 2.16 -8.58 17.09
C ARG A 283 1.14 -7.72 16.35
N ARG A 284 0.81 -8.09 15.11
CA ARG A 284 -0.23 -7.40 14.33
C ARG A 284 -1.60 -7.51 14.98
N THR A 285 -1.92 -8.67 15.56
CA THR A 285 -3.16 -8.87 16.34
C THR A 285 -3.17 -7.96 17.56
N GLN A 286 -2.08 -7.92 18.32
CA GLN A 286 -1.96 -7.03 19.49
C GLN A 286 -2.11 -5.55 19.12
N ASP A 287 -1.41 -5.07 18.09
CA ASP A 287 -1.50 -3.65 17.68
C ASP A 287 -2.89 -3.31 17.08
N TYR A 288 -3.57 -4.27 16.43
CA TYR A 288 -4.96 -4.10 15.99
C TYR A 288 -5.92 -3.96 17.18
N LEU A 289 -5.79 -4.80 18.20
CA LEU A 289 -6.59 -4.73 19.42
C LEU A 289 -6.29 -3.46 20.23
N ARG A 290 -5.03 -3.03 20.32
CA ARG A 290 -4.64 -1.76 20.96
C ARG A 290 -5.29 -0.56 20.27
N ALA A 291 -5.37 -0.57 18.95
CA ALA A 291 -6.06 0.48 18.19
C ALA A 291 -7.58 0.48 18.46
N MET A 292 -8.20 -0.70 18.45
CA MET A 292 -9.61 -0.90 18.77
C MET A 292 -9.95 -0.41 20.20
N LEU A 293 -9.12 -0.74 21.18
CA LEU A 293 -9.29 -0.35 22.58
C LEU A 293 -8.90 1.11 22.87
N GLY A 294 -8.55 1.90 21.84
CA GLY A 294 -8.09 3.28 22.01
C GLY A 294 -6.72 3.45 22.71
N GLN A 295 -6.05 2.34 23.02
CA GLN A 295 -4.72 2.28 23.63
C GLN A 295 -3.59 2.70 22.67
N ALA A 296 -3.84 2.69 21.36
CA ALA A 296 -2.98 3.30 20.34
C ALA A 296 -3.64 4.55 19.75
N LYS A 297 -2.99 5.70 19.90
CA LYS A 297 -3.48 7.00 19.40
C LYS A 297 -3.00 7.27 17.97
N LEU A 298 -1.86 6.71 17.57
CA LEU A 298 -1.37 6.76 16.21
C LEU A 298 -1.36 5.36 15.61
N VAL A 299 -2.11 5.16 14.53
CA VAL A 299 -2.13 3.91 13.78
C VAL A 299 -1.46 4.15 12.43
N ILE A 300 -0.32 3.49 12.21
CA ILE A 300 0.43 3.57 10.95
C ILE A 300 0.29 2.24 10.24
N GLY A 301 -0.08 2.24 8.98
CA GLY A 301 -0.18 0.98 8.27
C GLY A 301 -0.30 1.09 6.77
N THR A 302 -0.38 -0.07 6.14
CA THR A 302 -0.58 -0.19 4.70
C THR A 302 -2.06 -0.38 4.38
N ARG A 303 -2.38 -0.85 3.17
CA ARG A 303 -3.73 -1.05 2.64
C ARG A 303 -4.74 -1.64 3.65
N LEU A 304 -4.38 -2.72 4.36
CA LEU A 304 -5.30 -3.42 5.29
C LEU A 304 -5.63 -2.62 6.57
N ALA A 305 -4.79 -1.66 6.96
CA ALA A 305 -5.02 -0.86 8.17
C ALA A 305 -6.25 0.06 8.06
N VAL A 306 -6.77 0.27 6.85
CA VAL A 306 -8.04 1.01 6.64
C VAL A 306 -9.22 0.37 7.38
N PHE A 307 -9.17 -0.94 7.67
CA PHE A 307 -10.20 -1.66 8.42
C PHE A 307 -9.94 -1.74 9.92
N THR A 308 -8.87 -1.16 10.45
CA THR A 308 -8.59 -1.22 11.88
C THR A 308 -9.66 -0.43 12.65
N PRO A 309 -10.40 -1.05 13.59
CA PRO A 309 -11.38 -0.36 14.41
C PRO A 309 -10.70 0.74 15.22
N MET A 310 -11.29 1.93 15.23
CA MET A 310 -10.82 3.09 15.98
C MET A 310 -12.04 3.92 16.31
N ASP A 311 -12.35 4.07 17.59
CA ASP A 311 -13.61 4.68 18.04
C ASP A 311 -13.61 6.21 17.91
N ASP A 312 -12.44 6.84 17.99
CA ASP A 312 -12.32 8.30 17.96
C ASP A 312 -11.26 8.78 16.95
N VAL A 313 -11.50 8.54 15.66
CA VAL A 313 -10.63 9.03 14.59
C VAL A 313 -10.82 10.52 14.38
N GLY A 314 -9.79 11.32 14.66
CA GLY A 314 -9.79 12.76 14.44
C GLY A 314 -9.15 13.23 13.13
N LEU A 315 -8.35 12.37 12.47
CA LEU A 315 -7.70 12.65 11.19
C LEU A 315 -7.34 11.34 10.48
N ILE A 316 -7.52 11.31 9.16
CA ILE A 316 -6.97 10.26 8.29
C ILE A 316 -5.97 10.89 7.31
N VAL A 317 -4.81 10.27 7.13
CA VAL A 317 -3.79 10.68 6.17
C VAL A 317 -3.49 9.50 5.25
N VAL A 318 -3.52 9.73 3.95
CA VAL A 318 -3.09 8.78 2.91
C VAL A 318 -1.97 9.42 2.14
N ASP A 319 -0.73 9.00 2.39
CA ASP A 319 0.43 9.50 1.65
C ASP A 319 0.69 8.66 0.40
N GLU A 320 1.24 9.30 -0.63
CA GLU A 320 1.34 8.77 -2.00
C GLU A 320 0.02 8.13 -2.47
N GLU A 321 -1.08 8.86 -2.40
CA GLU A 321 -2.44 8.35 -2.67
C GLU A 321 -2.64 7.73 -4.07
N HIS A 322 -1.80 8.10 -5.03
CA HIS A 322 -1.78 7.53 -6.39
C HIS A 322 -1.22 6.10 -6.47
N ASP A 323 -0.59 5.61 -5.39
CA ASP A 323 0.13 4.34 -5.43
C ASP A 323 -0.84 3.15 -5.59
N GLY A 324 -0.67 2.39 -6.68
CA GLY A 324 -1.50 1.23 -6.99
C GLY A 324 -1.51 0.14 -5.91
N SER A 325 -0.55 0.11 -4.98
CA SER A 325 -0.55 -0.82 -3.84
C SER A 325 -1.74 -0.62 -2.89
N PHE A 326 -2.44 0.52 -2.96
CA PHE A 326 -3.69 0.72 -2.23
C PHE A 326 -4.89 -0.05 -2.82
N LYS A 327 -4.82 -0.55 -4.06
CA LYS A 327 -5.81 -1.49 -4.62
C LYS A 327 -5.43 -2.92 -4.26
N GLN A 328 -6.36 -3.68 -3.67
CA GLN A 328 -6.20 -5.10 -3.39
C GLN A 328 -6.50 -5.93 -4.65
N ASP A 329 -5.56 -6.78 -5.05
CA ASP A 329 -5.67 -7.60 -6.28
C ASP A 329 -6.21 -9.02 -6.05
N ASN A 330 -6.30 -9.48 -4.80
CA ASN A 330 -6.78 -10.82 -4.47
C ASN A 330 -8.00 -10.77 -3.55
N GLU A 331 -8.96 -11.67 -3.79
CA GLU A 331 -10.22 -11.81 -3.04
C GLU A 331 -11.07 -10.53 -3.02
N LEU A 332 -11.24 -9.89 -1.86
CA LEU A 332 -11.96 -8.63 -1.72
C LEU A 332 -11.16 -7.51 -2.41
N ARG A 333 -11.50 -7.15 -3.64
CA ARG A 333 -10.72 -6.22 -4.46
C ARG A 333 -10.97 -4.74 -4.15
N TYR A 334 -10.85 -4.34 -2.87
CA TYR A 334 -11.10 -2.96 -2.44
C TYR A 334 -9.95 -1.99 -2.76
N HIS A 335 -10.23 -0.68 -2.76
CA HIS A 335 -9.23 0.38 -2.83
C HIS A 335 -9.16 1.14 -1.50
N ALA A 336 -8.04 1.05 -0.78
CA ALA A 336 -7.91 1.63 0.56
C ALA A 336 -8.04 3.16 0.59
N ARG A 337 -7.53 3.88 -0.42
CA ARG A 337 -7.76 5.34 -0.55
C ARG A 337 -9.24 5.70 -0.50
N ASP A 338 -10.07 5.03 -1.29
CA ASP A 338 -11.48 5.37 -1.41
C ASP A 338 -12.26 4.95 -0.16
N LEU A 339 -11.91 3.80 0.43
CA LEU A 339 -12.42 3.41 1.76
C LEU A 339 -11.99 4.38 2.86
N ALA A 340 -10.79 4.95 2.80
CA ALA A 340 -10.32 5.94 3.75
C ALA A 340 -11.15 7.24 3.65
N VAL A 341 -11.50 7.69 2.44
CA VAL A 341 -12.39 8.84 2.23
C VAL A 341 -13.79 8.56 2.81
N TRP A 342 -14.34 7.38 2.54
CA TRP A 342 -15.62 6.98 3.12
C TRP A 342 -15.56 6.92 4.66
N ARG A 343 -14.49 6.35 5.20
CA ARG A 343 -14.26 6.25 6.65
C ARG A 343 -14.13 7.63 7.29
N ALA A 344 -13.42 8.56 6.66
CA ALA A 344 -13.34 9.94 7.14
C ALA A 344 -14.72 10.62 7.19
N LYS A 345 -15.58 10.33 6.19
CA LYS A 345 -16.98 10.78 6.18
C LYS A 345 -17.77 10.18 7.33
N GLN A 346 -17.65 8.87 7.57
CA GLN A 346 -18.30 8.17 8.66
C GLN A 346 -17.86 8.71 10.03
N SER A 347 -16.57 8.92 10.23
CA SER A 347 -15.99 9.46 11.47
C SER A 347 -16.14 10.98 11.62
N GLY A 348 -16.71 11.68 10.63
CA GLY A 348 -16.87 13.13 10.66
C GLY A 348 -15.55 13.90 10.78
N CYS A 349 -14.46 13.40 10.20
CA CYS A 349 -13.13 13.99 10.34
C CYS A 349 -12.49 14.34 8.98
N PRO A 350 -11.51 15.26 8.95
CA PRO A 350 -10.82 15.56 7.72
C PRO A 350 -9.93 14.40 7.25
N ILE A 351 -9.72 14.34 5.95
CA ILE A 351 -8.77 13.41 5.30
C ILE A 351 -7.80 14.17 4.42
N ILE A 352 -6.52 13.84 4.53
CA ILE A 352 -5.46 14.36 3.67
C ILE A 352 -5.06 13.26 2.68
N LEU A 353 -5.24 13.52 1.40
CA LEU A 353 -4.71 12.72 0.29
C LEU A 353 -3.46 13.41 -0.22
N GLY A 354 -2.30 12.84 0.04
CA GLY A 354 -1.02 13.47 -0.20
C GLY A 354 -0.32 12.90 -1.42
N SER A 355 0.14 13.77 -2.33
CA SER A 355 0.93 13.29 -3.47
C SER A 355 1.77 14.36 -4.18
N ALA A 356 2.87 13.95 -4.79
CA ALA A 356 3.58 14.72 -5.82
C ALA A 356 3.02 14.51 -7.23
N THR A 357 2.32 13.40 -7.46
CA THR A 357 1.71 13.03 -8.73
C THR A 357 0.34 12.42 -8.43
N PRO A 358 -0.67 13.25 -8.09
CA PRO A 358 -2.00 12.75 -7.73
C PRO A 358 -2.55 11.77 -8.76
N SER A 359 -3.43 10.88 -8.32
CA SER A 359 -4.25 10.10 -9.23
C SER A 359 -5.20 11.02 -9.99
N LEU A 360 -5.49 10.70 -11.25
CA LEU A 360 -6.41 11.51 -12.05
C LEU A 360 -7.82 11.54 -11.45
N GLU A 361 -8.24 10.51 -10.71
CA GLU A 361 -9.50 10.55 -9.95
C GLU A 361 -9.49 11.59 -8.83
N SER A 362 -8.41 11.66 -8.04
CA SER A 362 -8.28 12.66 -6.97
C SER A 362 -8.12 14.07 -7.52
N TRP A 363 -7.37 14.24 -8.61
CA TRP A 363 -7.19 15.52 -9.28
C TRP A 363 -8.51 16.06 -9.85
N HIS A 364 -9.27 15.22 -10.56
CA HIS A 364 -10.59 15.59 -11.07
C HIS A 364 -11.57 15.98 -9.95
N LYS A 365 -11.56 15.26 -8.81
CA LYS A 365 -12.34 15.63 -7.63
C LYS A 365 -11.91 16.96 -7.02
N ALA A 366 -10.63 17.31 -7.09
CA ALA A 366 -10.14 18.60 -6.66
C ALA A 366 -10.58 19.73 -7.62
N GLN A 367 -10.48 19.51 -8.93
CA GLN A 367 -10.92 20.47 -9.95
C GLN A 367 -12.43 20.73 -9.90
N SER A 368 -13.24 19.70 -9.64
CA SER A 368 -14.69 19.83 -9.47
C SER A 368 -15.13 20.38 -8.11
N GLY A 369 -14.19 20.67 -7.20
CA GLY A 369 -14.46 21.21 -5.87
C GLY A 369 -14.94 20.19 -4.83
N ALA A 370 -15.06 18.91 -5.20
CA ALA A 370 -15.37 17.84 -4.25
C ALA A 370 -14.27 17.67 -3.20
N TYR A 371 -13.00 17.83 -3.61
CA TYR A 371 -11.84 17.91 -2.72
C TYR A 371 -11.30 19.34 -2.66
N ARG A 372 -10.78 19.76 -1.51
CA ARG A 372 -10.05 21.04 -1.41
C ARG A 372 -8.59 20.83 -1.81
N LEU A 373 -8.16 21.43 -2.91
CA LEU A 373 -6.76 21.43 -3.32
C LEU A 373 -5.92 22.33 -2.41
N LEU A 374 -4.80 21.80 -1.94
CA LEU A 374 -3.74 22.53 -1.24
C LEU A 374 -2.44 22.29 -2.00
N GLN A 375 -1.72 23.35 -2.37
CA GLN A 375 -0.55 23.25 -3.23
C GLN A 375 0.72 23.65 -2.47
N LEU A 376 1.79 22.86 -2.63
CA LEU A 376 3.14 23.18 -2.19
C LEU A 376 4.04 23.19 -3.43
N THR A 377 4.20 24.37 -4.04
CA THR A 377 4.84 24.53 -5.37
C THR A 377 6.36 24.57 -5.30
N GLU A 378 6.93 24.83 -4.13
CA GLU A 378 8.38 24.95 -3.94
C GLU A 378 8.97 23.81 -3.10
N ARG A 379 10.27 23.54 -3.27
CA ARG A 379 11.01 22.61 -2.40
C ARG A 379 11.20 23.25 -1.03
N ALA A 380 11.14 22.44 0.03
CA ALA A 380 11.27 22.93 1.40
C ALA A 380 12.67 23.51 1.70
N HIS A 381 13.71 23.00 1.03
CA HIS A 381 15.07 23.52 1.11
C HIS A 381 15.33 24.50 -0.02
N THR A 382 15.60 25.77 0.32
CA THR A 382 15.85 26.86 -0.65
C THR A 382 17.06 26.65 -1.56
N ALA A 383 18.05 25.86 -1.12
CA ALA A 383 19.20 25.50 -1.94
C ALA A 383 18.92 24.37 -2.96
N ALA A 384 17.83 23.63 -2.81
CA ALA A 384 17.53 22.48 -3.65
C ALA A 384 16.79 22.92 -4.93
N GLN A 385 17.41 22.71 -6.09
CA GLN A 385 16.83 23.02 -7.40
C GLN A 385 16.18 21.79 -8.05
N LEU A 386 15.17 22.01 -8.89
CA LEU A 386 14.64 20.95 -9.74
C LEU A 386 15.73 20.50 -10.74
N PRO A 387 15.85 19.19 -11.01
CA PRO A 387 16.84 18.71 -11.94
C PRO A 387 16.50 19.14 -13.38
N GLN A 388 17.53 19.30 -14.21
CA GLN A 388 17.35 19.45 -15.64
C GLN A 388 16.96 18.10 -16.25
N VAL A 389 15.82 18.04 -16.94
CA VAL A 389 15.35 16.84 -17.62
C VAL A 389 15.55 17.00 -19.13
N ASP A 390 16.35 16.11 -19.72
CA ASP A 390 16.59 16.04 -21.16
C ASP A 390 15.92 14.78 -21.74
N ILE A 391 15.18 14.95 -22.84
CA ILE A 391 14.57 13.84 -23.60
C ILE A 391 15.45 13.55 -24.83
N LEU A 392 15.92 12.30 -24.95
CA LEU A 392 16.74 11.85 -26.07
C LEU A 392 15.95 10.90 -26.96
N ASN A 393 15.75 11.30 -28.22
CA ASN A 393 15.23 10.43 -29.25
C ASN A 393 16.26 9.35 -29.62
N VAL A 394 15.96 8.09 -29.32
CA VAL A 394 16.82 6.96 -29.64
C VAL A 394 16.39 6.16 -30.87
N GLY A 395 15.28 6.52 -31.53
CA GLY A 395 14.71 5.74 -32.65
C GLY A 395 15.62 5.59 -33.87
N ARG A 396 16.66 6.42 -34.00
CA ARG A 396 17.67 6.37 -35.08
C ARG A 396 19.09 6.12 -34.58
N LEU A 397 19.28 5.83 -33.29
CA LEU A 397 20.59 5.62 -32.70
C LEU A 397 20.89 4.13 -32.57
N LYS A 398 22.13 3.73 -32.86
CA LYS A 398 22.62 2.41 -32.49
C LYS A 398 22.88 2.39 -30.98
N LEU A 399 22.12 1.59 -30.26
CA LEU A 399 22.26 1.44 -28.80
C LEU A 399 23.21 0.29 -28.46
N ASP A 400 24.04 0.50 -27.44
CA ASP A 400 24.86 -0.54 -26.83
C ASP A 400 24.13 -1.09 -25.59
N ASN A 401 23.52 -2.27 -25.72
CA ASN A 401 22.77 -2.92 -24.64
C ASN A 401 21.70 -2.01 -24.00
N GLY A 402 21.10 -1.13 -24.80
CA GLY A 402 20.10 -0.16 -24.38
C GLY A 402 20.63 1.24 -24.09
N PHE A 403 21.95 1.44 -24.04
CA PHE A 403 22.55 2.76 -23.84
C PHE A 403 22.80 3.49 -25.15
N SER A 404 22.47 4.78 -25.20
CA SER A 404 22.95 5.69 -26.23
C SER A 404 24.40 6.10 -25.95
N PRO A 405 25.17 6.50 -26.98
CA PRO A 405 26.50 7.09 -26.79
C PRO A 405 26.48 8.28 -25.82
N GLN A 406 25.44 9.12 -25.87
CA GLN A 406 25.28 10.25 -24.95
C GLN A 406 25.11 9.80 -23.49
N ALA A 407 24.32 8.76 -23.23
CA ALA A 407 24.12 8.25 -21.88
C ALA A 407 25.42 7.70 -21.27
N LEU A 408 26.18 6.92 -22.04
CA LEU A 408 27.49 6.40 -21.60
C LEU A 408 28.47 7.54 -21.31
N GLN A 409 28.50 8.57 -22.16
CA GLN A 409 29.36 9.73 -21.96
C GLN A 409 29.01 10.50 -20.68
N LEU A 410 27.72 10.73 -20.41
CA LEU A 410 27.29 11.38 -19.16
C LEU A 410 27.66 10.57 -17.92
N LEU A 411 27.50 9.25 -17.97
CA LEU A 411 27.88 8.37 -16.86
C LEU A 411 29.38 8.43 -16.57
N LYS A 412 30.21 8.41 -17.62
CA LYS A 412 31.66 8.54 -17.51
C LYS A 412 32.05 9.89 -16.89
N GLN A 413 31.50 10.99 -17.41
CA GLN A 413 31.78 12.34 -16.92
C GLN A 413 31.37 12.51 -15.45
N ASN A 414 30.21 11.99 -15.07
CA ASN A 414 29.73 12.09 -13.69
C ASN A 414 30.60 11.26 -12.73
N PHE A 415 31.01 10.06 -13.14
CA PHE A 415 31.96 9.23 -12.38
C PHE A 415 33.31 9.93 -12.20
N GLU A 416 33.89 10.49 -13.27
CA GLU A 416 35.16 11.23 -13.23
C GLU A 416 35.09 12.47 -12.33
N ALA A 417 33.91 13.10 -12.22
CA ALA A 417 33.62 14.21 -11.32
C ALA A 417 33.30 13.78 -9.87
N GLY A 418 33.40 12.49 -9.54
CA GLY A 418 33.07 11.93 -8.22
C GLY A 418 31.58 11.98 -7.86
N GLY A 419 30.71 12.12 -8.86
CA GLY A 419 29.26 12.09 -8.70
C GLY A 419 28.71 10.68 -8.53
N MET A 420 27.41 10.58 -8.22
CA MET A 420 26.70 9.29 -8.12
C MET A 420 25.59 9.27 -9.15
N SER A 421 25.45 8.14 -9.86
CA SER A 421 24.48 7.97 -10.94
C SER A 421 23.46 6.88 -10.64
N LEU A 422 22.22 7.07 -11.11
CA LEU A 422 21.17 6.04 -11.11
C LEU A 422 20.82 5.71 -12.56
N VAL A 423 20.94 4.44 -12.93
CA VAL A 423 20.42 3.91 -14.19
C VAL A 423 19.11 3.19 -13.90
N TYR A 424 18.01 3.84 -14.28
CA TYR A 424 16.66 3.34 -14.09
C TYR A 424 16.17 2.60 -15.33
N LEU A 425 15.55 1.45 -15.11
CA LEU A 425 14.82 0.72 -16.15
C LEU A 425 13.34 0.64 -15.79
N ASN A 426 12.50 1.11 -16.71
CA ASN A 426 11.06 0.91 -16.63
C ASN A 426 10.74 -0.57 -16.87
N ARG A 427 10.65 -1.37 -15.79
CA ARG A 427 10.56 -2.83 -15.87
C ARG A 427 9.59 -3.43 -14.85
N ARG A 428 8.35 -2.94 -14.79
CA ARG A 428 7.23 -3.80 -14.38
C ARG A 428 6.97 -4.81 -15.50
N GLY A 429 7.04 -6.11 -15.20
CA GLY A 429 6.33 -7.13 -15.99
C GLY A 429 7.13 -8.18 -16.78
N PHE A 430 8.46 -8.16 -16.83
CA PHE A 430 9.20 -9.23 -17.52
C PHE A 430 10.33 -9.74 -16.67
N ALA A 431 10.24 -10.97 -16.18
CA ALA A 431 11.38 -11.73 -15.68
C ALA A 431 12.06 -12.45 -16.88
N PRO A 432 13.38 -12.76 -16.84
CA PRO A 432 14.12 -13.23 -18.01
C PRO A 432 13.50 -14.49 -18.60
N ALA A 433 12.81 -14.34 -19.73
CA ALA A 433 12.25 -15.45 -20.47
C ALA A 433 13.35 -16.05 -21.34
N LEU A 434 13.47 -17.38 -21.32
CA LEU A 434 14.32 -18.06 -22.30
C LEU A 434 13.68 -17.90 -23.69
N PHE A 435 14.49 -17.73 -24.72
CA PHE A 435 14.05 -17.72 -26.11
C PHE A 435 15.15 -18.29 -27.03
N CYS A 436 14.76 -18.73 -28.22
CA CYS A 436 15.70 -19.13 -29.25
C CYS A 436 16.10 -17.92 -30.09
N GLY A 437 17.40 -17.64 -30.19
CA GLY A 437 17.94 -16.55 -31.02
C GLY A 437 17.66 -16.70 -32.52
N ASP A 438 17.64 -17.94 -33.02
CA ASP A 438 17.43 -18.22 -34.45
C ASP A 438 15.97 -18.13 -34.91
N CYS A 439 15.06 -18.89 -34.26
CA CYS A 439 13.66 -18.99 -34.72
C CYS A 439 12.67 -18.14 -33.91
N GLY A 440 13.12 -17.49 -32.82
CA GLY A 440 12.26 -16.67 -31.96
C GLY A 440 11.34 -17.47 -31.03
N HIS A 441 11.47 -18.80 -30.94
CA HIS A 441 10.69 -19.63 -30.02
C HIS A 441 10.81 -19.12 -28.58
N THR A 442 9.68 -18.94 -27.89
CA THR A 442 9.63 -18.54 -26.48
C THR A 442 9.14 -19.68 -25.61
N PHE A 443 9.81 -19.92 -24.48
CA PHE A 443 9.46 -21.00 -23.56
C PHE A 443 8.30 -20.55 -22.65
N GLY A 444 7.10 -21.05 -22.95
CA GLY A 444 5.88 -20.80 -22.17
C GLY A 444 5.72 -21.81 -21.02
N CYS A 445 5.01 -21.43 -19.96
CA CYS A 445 4.72 -22.34 -18.87
C CYS A 445 3.65 -23.37 -19.32
N PRO A 446 3.80 -24.67 -19.02
CA PRO A 446 2.74 -25.63 -19.32
C PRO A 446 1.49 -25.39 -18.47
N ASN A 447 1.66 -24.85 -17.26
CA ASN A 447 0.60 -24.66 -16.27
C ASN A 447 -0.07 -23.28 -16.34
N CYS A 448 0.45 -22.33 -17.13
CA CYS A 448 -0.10 -20.97 -17.25
C CYS A 448 0.36 -20.29 -18.56
N SER A 449 -0.26 -19.19 -19.00
CA SER A 449 0.13 -18.52 -20.25
C SER A 449 1.28 -17.55 -20.06
N ALA A 450 1.89 -17.55 -18.88
CA ALA A 450 3.10 -16.80 -18.64
C ALA A 450 4.29 -17.46 -19.32
N LYS A 451 5.27 -16.62 -19.68
CA LYS A 451 6.59 -17.10 -20.10
C LYS A 451 7.32 -17.70 -18.90
N MET A 452 8.03 -18.79 -19.13
CA MET A 452 8.91 -19.39 -18.13
C MET A 452 10.13 -18.51 -17.91
N VAL A 453 10.51 -18.33 -16.65
CA VAL A 453 11.58 -17.45 -16.22
C VAL A 453 12.83 -18.25 -15.90
N LEU A 454 13.95 -17.89 -16.51
CA LEU A 454 15.23 -18.52 -16.23
C LEU A 454 15.78 -18.08 -14.85
N HIS A 455 15.87 -19.03 -13.92
CA HIS A 455 16.63 -18.87 -12.68
C HIS A 455 18.03 -19.44 -12.86
N GLN A 456 18.97 -18.59 -13.30
CA GLN A 456 20.36 -18.98 -13.61
C GLN A 456 21.06 -19.72 -12.46
N ARG A 457 20.93 -19.24 -11.21
CA ARG A 457 21.57 -19.87 -10.03
C ARG A 457 21.06 -21.28 -9.76
N ALA A 458 19.79 -21.54 -10.06
CA ALA A 458 19.16 -22.84 -9.85
C ALA A 458 19.15 -23.71 -11.12
N ARG A 459 19.67 -23.21 -12.25
CA ARG A 459 19.67 -23.86 -13.58
C ARG A 459 18.30 -24.45 -13.96
N GLN A 460 17.25 -23.71 -13.68
CA GLN A 460 15.88 -24.12 -13.97
C GLN A 460 15.08 -22.97 -14.57
N LEU A 461 14.08 -23.31 -15.36
CA LEU A 461 12.98 -22.45 -15.73
C LEU A 461 11.91 -22.52 -14.64
N ARG A 462 11.40 -21.38 -14.18
CA ARG A 462 10.33 -21.28 -13.18
C ARG A 462 9.25 -20.35 -13.67
N CYS A 463 8.01 -20.72 -13.42
CA CYS A 463 6.90 -19.80 -13.55
C CYS A 463 6.68 -19.05 -12.23
N HIS A 464 6.76 -17.72 -12.23
CA HIS A 464 6.43 -16.91 -11.05
C HIS A 464 4.92 -16.80 -10.77
N HIS A 465 4.08 -17.26 -11.69
CA HIS A 465 2.63 -17.19 -11.58
C HIS A 465 2.00 -18.43 -10.96
N CYS A 466 2.54 -19.63 -11.23
CA CYS A 466 2.00 -20.89 -10.70
C CYS A 466 3.06 -21.77 -9.99
N ASP A 467 4.27 -21.25 -9.83
CA ASP A 467 5.43 -21.93 -9.23
C ASP A 467 5.92 -23.20 -9.96
N HIS A 468 5.43 -23.47 -11.17
CA HIS A 468 5.89 -24.57 -12.02
C HIS A 468 7.40 -24.46 -12.29
N ARG A 469 8.12 -25.57 -12.25
CA ARG A 469 9.58 -25.63 -12.42
C ARG A 469 9.96 -26.73 -13.39
N GLU A 470 10.86 -26.43 -14.31
CA GLU A 470 11.41 -27.39 -15.25
C GLU A 470 12.91 -27.11 -15.49
N PRO A 471 13.72 -28.12 -15.86
CA PRO A 471 15.12 -27.90 -16.22
C PRO A 471 15.23 -27.04 -17.49
N VAL A 472 16.36 -26.34 -17.64
CA VAL A 472 16.65 -25.59 -18.87
C VAL A 472 16.91 -26.58 -20.02
N PRO A 473 16.19 -26.50 -21.15
CA PRO A 473 16.39 -27.41 -22.28
C PRO A 473 17.74 -27.17 -22.95
N PHE A 474 18.36 -28.23 -23.50
CA PHE A 474 19.67 -28.14 -24.17
C PHE A 474 19.59 -27.65 -25.62
N LYS A 475 18.39 -27.66 -26.22
CA LYS A 475 18.12 -27.22 -27.59
C LYS A 475 16.71 -26.71 -27.72
N CYS A 476 16.48 -25.82 -28.68
CA CYS A 476 15.16 -25.35 -29.05
C CYS A 476 14.31 -26.54 -29.52
N PRO A 477 13.10 -26.73 -29.00
CA PRO A 477 12.21 -27.80 -29.46
C PRO A 477 11.74 -27.58 -30.91
N ASP A 478 11.68 -26.33 -31.39
CA ASP A 478 11.15 -25.98 -32.71
C ASP A 478 12.20 -26.08 -33.82
N CYS A 479 13.40 -25.51 -33.62
CA CYS A 479 14.44 -25.46 -34.67
C CYS A 479 15.71 -26.25 -34.34
N GLY A 480 15.82 -26.82 -33.13
CA GLY A 480 17.01 -27.59 -32.72
C GLY A 480 18.24 -26.75 -32.36
N ASN A 481 18.20 -25.41 -32.46
CA ASN A 481 19.30 -24.54 -32.08
C ASN A 481 19.67 -24.73 -30.59
N GLN A 482 20.96 -24.86 -30.31
CA GLN A 482 21.48 -25.01 -28.94
C GLN A 482 21.76 -23.66 -28.28
N ASP A 483 21.83 -22.58 -29.06
CA ASP A 483 22.06 -21.23 -28.56
C ASP A 483 20.74 -20.59 -28.08
N LEU A 484 20.26 -21.11 -26.94
CA LEU A 484 19.13 -20.57 -26.22
C LEU A 484 19.60 -19.40 -25.35
N THR A 485 19.09 -18.21 -25.64
CA THR A 485 19.49 -17.01 -24.93
C THR A 485 18.33 -16.54 -24.05
N ALA A 486 18.64 -15.90 -22.93
CA ALA A 486 17.62 -15.35 -22.05
C ALA A 486 17.37 -13.88 -22.43
N VAL A 487 16.12 -13.55 -22.76
CA VAL A 487 15.68 -12.18 -22.99
C VAL A 487 14.99 -11.71 -21.72
N GLY A 488 15.49 -10.60 -21.20
CA GLY A 488 15.11 -10.05 -19.90
C GLY A 488 16.29 -9.92 -18.94
N HIS A 489 17.49 -9.71 -19.46
CA HIS A 489 18.59 -9.18 -18.67
C HIS A 489 18.53 -7.65 -18.56
N GLY A 490 17.37 -7.05 -18.28
CA GLY A 490 17.24 -5.58 -18.27
C GLY A 490 18.25 -4.92 -17.33
N THR A 491 18.23 -5.25 -16.04
CA THR A 491 19.15 -4.68 -15.04
C THR A 491 20.52 -5.36 -15.05
N GLN A 492 20.58 -6.68 -15.29
CA GLN A 492 21.84 -7.44 -15.30
C GLN A 492 22.73 -7.11 -16.51
N ARG A 493 22.18 -7.06 -17.73
CA ARG A 493 22.95 -6.69 -18.93
C ARG A 493 23.42 -5.25 -18.83
N VAL A 494 22.60 -4.38 -18.24
CA VAL A 494 22.99 -3.01 -17.92
C VAL A 494 24.17 -3.00 -16.94
N GLU A 495 24.10 -3.75 -15.85
CA GLU A 495 25.21 -3.90 -14.88
C GLU A 495 26.50 -4.42 -15.54
N GLU A 496 26.41 -5.48 -16.35
CA GLU A 496 27.54 -6.05 -17.10
C GLU A 496 28.14 -5.04 -18.09
N THR A 497 27.29 -4.31 -18.83
CA THR A 497 27.72 -3.27 -19.77
C THR A 497 28.44 -2.14 -19.03
N LEU A 498 27.90 -1.69 -17.90
CA LEU A 498 28.51 -0.64 -17.10
C LEU A 498 29.84 -1.06 -16.49
N ARG A 499 29.97 -2.30 -16.02
CA ARG A 499 31.25 -2.84 -15.51
C ARG A 499 32.31 -2.95 -16.60
N ALA A 500 31.91 -3.33 -17.81
CA ALA A 500 32.82 -3.36 -18.95
C ALA A 500 33.23 -1.94 -19.38
N PHE A 501 32.28 -1.00 -19.42
CA PHE A 501 32.50 0.37 -19.88
C PHE A 501 33.26 1.25 -18.85
N LEU A 502 32.99 1.08 -17.55
CA LEU A 502 33.64 1.77 -16.43
C LEU A 502 34.17 0.75 -15.40
N PRO A 503 35.29 0.05 -15.68
CA PRO A 503 35.82 -1.00 -14.79
C PRO A 503 36.23 -0.52 -13.40
N LYS A 504 36.48 0.79 -13.24
CA LYS A 504 36.85 1.41 -11.97
C LYS A 504 35.64 1.83 -11.12
N ALA A 505 34.44 1.88 -11.69
CA ALA A 505 33.25 2.34 -10.98
C ALA A 505 32.63 1.20 -10.17
N ALA A 506 32.21 1.50 -8.93
CA ALA A 506 31.45 0.58 -8.09
C ALA A 506 29.98 0.56 -8.54
N VAL A 507 29.65 -0.42 -9.40
CA VAL A 507 28.30 -0.65 -9.92
C VAL A 507 27.53 -1.65 -9.05
N VAL A 508 26.38 -1.23 -8.53
CA VAL A 508 25.50 -2.05 -7.68
C VAL A 508 24.10 -2.16 -8.29
N ARG A 509 23.60 -3.39 -8.45
CA ARG A 509 22.24 -3.69 -8.90
C ARG A 509 21.30 -3.90 -7.72
N VAL A 510 20.16 -3.22 -7.74
CA VAL A 510 19.10 -3.31 -6.73
C VAL A 510 17.81 -3.77 -7.38
N ASP A 511 17.43 -5.01 -7.11
CA ASP A 511 16.14 -5.57 -7.47
C ASP A 511 15.64 -6.58 -6.44
N ARG A 512 14.41 -7.05 -6.64
CA ARG A 512 13.70 -7.93 -5.72
C ARG A 512 14.48 -9.22 -5.39
N ASP A 513 15.28 -9.73 -6.33
CA ASP A 513 16.07 -10.95 -6.15
C ASP A 513 17.43 -10.68 -5.48
N SER A 514 17.97 -9.45 -5.60
CA SER A 514 19.23 -9.05 -4.95
C SER A 514 19.06 -8.51 -3.53
N THR A 515 17.84 -8.08 -3.12
CA THR A 515 17.55 -7.52 -1.78
C THR A 515 16.50 -8.32 -1.00
N ALA A 516 16.64 -9.64 -0.95
CA ALA A 516 15.64 -10.53 -0.35
C ALA A 516 15.73 -10.63 1.19
N HIS A 517 16.87 -10.30 1.80
CA HIS A 517 17.07 -10.40 3.25
C HIS A 517 16.85 -9.05 3.95
N LYS A 518 16.38 -9.12 5.20
CA LYS A 518 16.03 -7.97 6.05
C LYS A 518 17.18 -6.96 6.23
N ASN A 519 18.43 -7.42 6.15
CA ASN A 519 19.63 -6.60 6.36
C ASN A 519 20.24 -6.02 5.07
N ASP A 520 19.83 -6.50 3.88
CA ASP A 520 20.44 -6.09 2.60
C ASP A 520 20.28 -4.59 2.35
N TRP A 521 19.12 -4.03 2.72
CA TRP A 521 18.86 -2.60 2.63
C TRP A 521 19.71 -1.78 3.61
N ALA A 522 19.87 -2.25 4.84
CA ALA A 522 20.69 -1.56 5.83
C ALA A 522 22.16 -1.51 5.40
N ASP A 523 22.67 -2.61 4.83
CA ASP A 523 24.01 -2.65 4.27
C ASP A 523 24.15 -1.75 3.03
N LEU A 524 23.20 -1.78 2.09
CA LEU A 524 23.18 -0.89 0.94
C LEU A 524 23.24 0.59 1.37
N TYR A 525 22.43 1.00 2.36
CA TYR A 525 22.46 2.36 2.88
C TYR A 525 23.81 2.73 3.49
N ARG A 526 24.39 1.84 4.27
CA ARG A 526 25.72 2.04 4.86
C ARG A 526 26.75 2.27 3.76
N ARG A 527 26.77 1.42 2.72
CA ARG A 527 27.70 1.54 1.59
C ARG A 527 27.49 2.84 0.78
N ILE A 528 26.26 3.29 0.62
CA ILE A 528 25.96 4.60 -0.02
C ILE A 528 26.48 5.75 0.86
N ALA A 529 26.24 5.70 2.18
CA ALA A 529 26.71 6.71 3.12
C ALA A 529 28.24 6.75 3.21
N ASP A 530 28.89 5.59 3.11
CA ASP A 530 30.35 5.42 3.12
C ASP A 530 31.00 5.76 1.76
N ASN A 531 30.22 6.26 0.78
CA ASN A 531 30.69 6.62 -0.56
C ASN A 531 31.28 5.47 -1.38
N GLU A 532 30.87 4.23 -1.12
CA GLU A 532 31.39 3.03 -1.79
C GLU A 532 30.67 2.68 -3.11
N ILE A 533 29.68 3.47 -3.52
CA ILE A 533 28.83 3.18 -4.68
C ILE A 533 28.78 4.39 -5.62
N ASP A 534 29.15 4.17 -6.87
CA ASP A 534 29.18 5.20 -7.91
C ASP A 534 27.95 5.13 -8.82
N ILE A 535 27.49 3.91 -9.15
CA ILE A 535 26.36 3.70 -10.06
C ILE A 535 25.39 2.68 -9.47
N LEU A 536 24.16 3.12 -9.27
CA LEU A 536 23.04 2.25 -8.93
C LEU A 536 22.29 1.85 -10.20
N VAL A 537 21.96 0.58 -10.33
CA VAL A 537 21.11 0.06 -11.41
C VAL A 537 19.86 -0.54 -10.78
N GLY A 538 18.67 -0.13 -11.22
CA GLY A 538 17.47 -0.75 -10.69
C GLY A 538 16.17 -0.29 -11.34
N THR A 539 15.08 -0.76 -10.76
CA THR A 539 13.71 -0.47 -11.19
C THR A 539 13.00 0.33 -10.10
N GLN A 540 11.68 0.20 -9.98
CA GLN A 540 10.83 0.96 -9.07
C GLN A 540 11.25 0.95 -7.60
N MET A 541 11.96 -0.08 -7.15
CA MET A 541 12.44 -0.13 -5.76
C MET A 541 13.39 1.04 -5.44
N LEU A 542 14.17 1.52 -6.40
CA LEU A 542 15.05 2.68 -6.22
C LEU A 542 14.33 4.02 -6.36
N ALA A 543 13.11 4.02 -6.90
CA ALA A 543 12.34 5.23 -7.12
C ALA A 543 11.61 5.70 -5.85
N LYS A 544 11.29 4.80 -4.90
CA LYS A 544 10.35 5.09 -3.78
C LYS A 544 11.07 5.10 -2.43
N GLY A 545 10.63 5.92 -1.47
CA GLY A 545 11.04 5.81 -0.05
C GLY A 545 12.51 6.04 0.34
N HIS A 546 13.45 6.24 -0.60
CA HIS A 546 14.90 6.30 -0.33
C HIS A 546 15.51 7.68 -0.69
N ASP A 547 16.38 8.21 0.17
CA ASP A 547 17.07 9.48 -0.07
C ASP A 547 18.57 9.26 -0.29
N PHE A 548 19.09 9.74 -1.42
CA PHE A 548 20.47 9.55 -1.85
C PHE A 548 21.12 10.92 -2.06
N ALA A 549 21.71 11.49 -0.99
CA ALA A 549 22.20 12.88 -0.99
C ALA A 549 23.17 13.22 -2.14
N ARG A 550 24.01 12.25 -2.55
CA ARG A 550 24.98 12.41 -3.65
C ARG A 550 24.43 12.20 -5.05
N LEU A 551 23.21 11.68 -5.19
CA LEU A 551 22.66 11.33 -6.49
C LEU A 551 22.38 12.61 -7.30
N ASN A 552 23.15 12.78 -8.37
CA ASN A 552 23.10 13.97 -9.21
C ASN A 552 22.92 13.66 -10.70
N LEU A 553 22.99 12.40 -11.12
CA LEU A 553 22.68 11.98 -12.48
C LEU A 553 21.70 10.81 -12.48
N VAL A 554 20.66 10.90 -13.31
CA VAL A 554 19.72 9.80 -13.57
C VAL A 554 19.65 9.54 -15.07
N ILE A 555 19.82 8.28 -15.46
CA ILE A 555 19.65 7.82 -16.83
C ILE A 555 18.46 6.86 -16.85
N VAL A 556 17.39 7.23 -17.57
CA VAL A 556 16.23 6.36 -17.78
C VAL A 556 16.39 5.65 -19.12
N LEU A 557 16.41 4.32 -19.07
CA LEU A 557 16.46 3.46 -20.24
C LEU A 557 15.07 2.88 -20.53
N ASN A 558 14.74 2.77 -21.82
CA ASN A 558 13.54 2.10 -22.31
C ASN A 558 12.24 2.62 -21.67
N ALA A 559 12.04 3.95 -21.68
CA ALA A 559 10.87 4.57 -21.06
C ALA A 559 9.54 4.17 -21.73
N ASP A 560 9.59 3.75 -23.00
CA ASP A 560 8.43 3.55 -23.87
C ASP A 560 7.59 2.31 -23.54
N GLY A 561 8.16 1.33 -22.81
CA GLY A 561 7.60 -0.01 -22.70
C GLY A 561 6.14 -0.04 -22.20
N SER A 562 5.76 0.87 -21.31
CA SER A 562 4.39 0.97 -20.80
C SER A 562 3.41 1.58 -21.81
N LEU A 563 3.87 2.48 -22.69
CA LEU A 563 3.00 3.17 -23.67
C LEU A 563 2.52 2.25 -24.80
N TYR A 564 3.21 1.14 -25.05
CA TYR A 564 2.76 0.12 -26.01
C TYR A 564 1.73 -0.86 -25.42
N SER A 565 1.35 -0.71 -24.15
CA SER A 565 0.34 -1.55 -23.53
C SER A 565 -1.08 -1.11 -23.89
N ALA A 566 -2.04 -2.04 -23.85
CA ALA A 566 -3.47 -1.75 -24.05
C ALA A 566 -4.13 -1.10 -22.83
N ASP A 567 -3.35 -0.77 -21.80
CA ASP A 567 -3.83 -0.18 -20.56
C ASP A 567 -3.82 1.34 -20.67
N PHE A 568 -5.01 1.95 -20.72
CA PHE A 568 -5.16 3.40 -20.82
C PHE A 568 -4.65 4.16 -19.59
N ARG A 569 -4.32 3.48 -18.48
CA ARG A 569 -3.65 4.08 -17.31
C ARG A 569 -2.12 4.08 -17.43
N ALA A 570 -1.57 3.48 -18.47
CA ALA A 570 -0.13 3.40 -18.65
C ALA A 570 0.59 4.76 -18.74
N PRO A 571 0.04 5.79 -19.44
CA PRO A 571 0.62 7.13 -19.42
C PRO A 571 0.72 7.75 -18.02
N GLU A 572 -0.35 7.61 -17.21
CA GLU A 572 -0.41 8.06 -15.82
C GLU A 572 0.64 7.41 -14.93
N ARG A 573 0.77 6.07 -15.01
CA ARG A 573 1.81 5.36 -14.26
C ARG A 573 3.21 5.76 -14.71
N LEU A 574 3.43 5.88 -16.03
CA LEU A 574 4.72 6.29 -16.58
C LEU A 574 5.11 7.68 -16.07
N PHE A 575 4.19 8.65 -16.13
CA PHE A 575 4.43 9.99 -15.62
C PHE A 575 4.82 9.97 -14.14
N ALA A 576 4.04 9.27 -13.29
CA ALA A 576 4.32 9.16 -11.86
C ALA A 576 5.70 8.56 -11.58
N GLU A 577 6.05 7.47 -12.29
CA GLU A 577 7.35 6.81 -12.16
C GLU A 577 8.50 7.72 -12.59
N LEU A 578 8.40 8.38 -13.74
CA LEU A 578 9.44 9.26 -14.26
C LEU A 578 9.63 10.50 -13.38
N MET A 579 8.55 11.11 -12.89
CA MET A 579 8.62 12.25 -11.97
C MET A 579 9.28 11.87 -10.66
N GLN A 580 8.93 10.70 -10.13
CA GLN A 580 9.49 10.21 -8.88
C GLN A 580 10.98 9.90 -9.01
N VAL A 581 11.38 9.22 -10.09
CA VAL A 581 12.78 8.91 -10.41
C VAL A 581 13.59 10.19 -10.66
N SER A 582 13.03 11.14 -11.40
CA SER A 582 13.67 12.44 -11.67
C SER A 582 13.88 13.23 -10.38
N GLY A 583 12.89 13.27 -9.49
CA GLY A 583 12.95 13.96 -8.21
C GLY A 583 13.94 13.37 -7.19
N ARG A 584 14.66 12.29 -7.53
CA ARG A 584 15.79 11.78 -6.73
C ARG A 584 17.09 12.51 -7.01
N ALA A 585 17.24 13.11 -8.20
CA ALA A 585 18.43 13.88 -8.55
C ALA A 585 18.41 15.27 -7.93
N GLY A 586 19.59 15.74 -7.47
CA GLY A 586 19.80 17.14 -7.11
C GLY A 586 19.09 17.55 -5.82
N ARG A 587 19.14 16.71 -4.79
CA ARG A 587 18.59 17.00 -3.44
C ARG A 587 19.58 17.72 -2.51
N ALA A 588 20.83 17.87 -2.95
CA ALA A 588 21.91 18.58 -2.27
C ALA A 588 22.47 19.70 -3.16
N ASP A 589 23.66 20.22 -2.85
CA ASP A 589 24.23 21.44 -3.46
C ASP A 589 24.50 21.34 -4.98
N LYS A 590 24.57 20.14 -5.56
CA LYS A 590 24.83 19.95 -7.00
C LYS A 590 23.51 19.85 -7.78
N PRO A 591 23.33 20.61 -8.88
CA PRO A 591 22.15 20.49 -9.72
C PRO A 591 22.05 19.09 -10.30
N GLY A 592 20.87 18.50 -10.21
CA GLY A 592 20.59 17.17 -10.75
C GLY A 592 20.40 17.22 -12.27
N LYS A 593 20.84 16.17 -12.96
CA LYS A 593 20.55 15.96 -14.39
C LYS A 593 19.83 14.64 -14.61
N VAL A 594 18.83 14.64 -15.47
CA VAL A 594 18.08 13.45 -15.89
C VAL A 594 18.13 13.35 -17.40
N LEU A 595 18.52 12.19 -17.93
CA LEU A 595 18.42 11.87 -19.37
C LEU A 595 17.41 10.74 -19.55
N ILE A 596 16.34 10.99 -20.30
CA ILE A 596 15.33 9.99 -20.63
C ILE A 596 15.49 9.55 -22.08
N GLN A 597 15.76 8.27 -22.29
CA GLN A 597 15.83 7.68 -23.63
C GLN A 597 14.47 7.14 -24.05
N THR A 598 13.97 7.62 -25.20
CA THR A 598 12.66 7.26 -25.75
C THR A 598 12.70 7.20 -27.28
N GLN A 599 11.93 6.30 -27.86
CA GLN A 599 11.66 6.25 -29.31
C GLN A 599 10.46 7.15 -29.70
N LEU A 600 9.72 7.65 -28.71
CA LEU A 600 8.50 8.43 -28.86
C LEU A 600 8.67 9.84 -28.23
N PRO A 601 9.69 10.63 -28.60
CA PRO A 601 10.01 11.90 -27.93
C PRO A 601 8.89 12.96 -28.01
N GLU A 602 7.97 12.82 -28.96
CA GLU A 602 6.84 13.72 -29.17
C GLU A 602 5.60 13.35 -28.34
N HIS A 603 5.62 12.22 -27.62
CA HIS A 603 4.48 11.81 -26.81
C HIS A 603 4.24 12.80 -25.65
N PRO A 604 2.98 13.25 -25.39
CA PRO A 604 2.67 14.31 -24.43
C PRO A 604 3.25 14.10 -23.02
N VAL A 605 3.29 12.85 -22.54
CA VAL A 605 3.92 12.47 -21.26
C VAL A 605 5.35 12.99 -21.13
N PHE A 606 6.19 12.85 -22.17
CA PHE A 606 7.59 13.28 -22.08
C PHE A 606 7.74 14.80 -22.08
N THR A 607 6.86 15.52 -22.79
CA THR A 607 6.82 16.98 -22.73
C THR A 607 6.46 17.46 -21.32
N ALA A 608 5.48 16.84 -20.67
CA ALA A 608 5.08 17.19 -19.31
C ALA A 608 6.15 16.80 -18.27
N VAL A 609 6.78 15.62 -18.40
CA VAL A 609 7.89 15.20 -17.52
C VAL A 609 9.09 16.14 -17.67
N LYS A 610 9.41 16.57 -18.90
CA LYS A 610 10.48 17.54 -19.16
C LYS A 610 10.19 18.89 -18.47
N ALA A 611 8.95 19.36 -18.56
CA ALA A 611 8.50 20.58 -17.89
C ALA A 611 8.35 20.40 -16.36
N GLN A 612 8.31 19.15 -15.87
CA GLN A 612 8.01 18.80 -14.48
C GLN A 612 6.65 19.34 -14.03
N ASP A 613 5.69 19.41 -14.96
CA ASP A 613 4.37 20.00 -14.75
C ASP A 613 3.28 18.92 -14.76
N TYR A 614 2.76 18.60 -13.57
CA TYR A 614 1.68 17.63 -13.41
C TYR A 614 0.34 18.17 -13.92
N ALA A 615 0.07 19.48 -13.79
CA ALA A 615 -1.22 20.03 -14.15
C ALA A 615 -1.43 19.92 -15.67
N VAL A 616 -0.41 20.24 -16.46
CA VAL A 616 -0.43 20.07 -17.92
C VAL A 616 -0.58 18.60 -18.32
N PHE A 617 0.13 17.69 -17.65
CA PHE A 617 -0.05 16.26 -17.86
C PHE A 617 -1.50 15.83 -17.60
N ALA A 618 -2.04 16.20 -16.43
CA ALA A 618 -3.36 15.78 -16.01
C ALA A 618 -4.47 16.36 -16.89
N GLU A 619 -4.34 17.61 -17.35
CA GLU A 619 -5.29 18.22 -18.27
C GLU A 619 -5.37 17.46 -19.60
N ASN A 620 -4.22 17.14 -20.21
CA ASN A 620 -4.19 16.38 -21.47
C ASN A 620 -4.85 15.00 -21.32
N GLU A 621 -4.48 14.25 -20.30
CA GLU A 621 -5.05 12.91 -20.06
C GLU A 621 -6.54 12.96 -19.69
N LEU A 622 -6.97 13.92 -18.88
CA LEU A 622 -8.37 14.04 -18.51
C LEU A 622 -9.24 14.40 -19.73
N ASN A 623 -8.75 15.26 -20.62
CA ASN A 623 -9.46 15.59 -21.86
C ASN A 623 -9.66 14.34 -22.73
N GLU A 624 -8.61 13.53 -22.93
CA GLU A 624 -8.72 12.27 -23.68
C GLU A 624 -9.69 11.30 -23.00
N ARG A 625 -9.57 11.11 -21.68
CA ARG A 625 -10.45 10.20 -20.94
C ARG A 625 -11.90 10.66 -20.96
N GLN A 626 -12.16 11.96 -20.94
CA GLN A 626 -13.51 12.50 -21.04
C GLN A 626 -14.14 12.18 -22.39
N MET A 627 -13.39 12.29 -23.49
CA MET A 627 -13.88 11.99 -24.84
C MET A 627 -14.36 10.55 -25.00
N PHE A 628 -13.72 9.61 -24.30
CA PHE A 628 -14.05 8.18 -24.34
C PHE A 628 -14.87 7.70 -23.13
N ALA A 629 -15.37 8.62 -22.29
CA ALA A 629 -16.05 8.30 -21.03
C ALA A 629 -15.27 7.32 -20.14
N MET A 630 -13.94 7.42 -20.15
CA MET A 630 -13.05 6.61 -19.33
C MET A 630 -12.96 7.17 -17.91
N PRO A 631 -12.67 6.35 -16.88
CA PRO A 631 -12.46 6.83 -15.52
C PRO A 631 -11.45 7.99 -15.43
N PRO A 632 -11.78 9.13 -14.80
CA PRO A 632 -12.87 9.30 -13.81
C PRO A 632 -14.26 9.69 -14.35
N PHE A 633 -14.44 9.86 -15.66
CA PHE A 633 -15.70 10.35 -16.26
C PHE A 633 -16.74 9.24 -16.46
N GLY A 634 -16.28 8.01 -16.65
CA GLY A 634 -17.10 6.81 -16.57
C GLY A 634 -16.59 5.84 -15.52
N PHE A 635 -17.38 4.79 -15.30
CA PHE A 635 -17.13 3.77 -14.29
C PHE A 635 -17.07 2.41 -14.96
N GLN A 636 -16.15 1.58 -14.50
CA GLN A 636 -15.91 0.26 -15.07
C GLN A 636 -15.97 -0.82 -13.98
N THR A 637 -16.45 -1.99 -14.32
CA THR A 637 -16.35 -3.21 -13.50
C THR A 637 -15.98 -4.38 -14.38
N ALA A 638 -14.99 -5.17 -13.98
CA ALA A 638 -14.64 -6.41 -14.66
C ALA A 638 -15.30 -7.60 -13.96
N VAL A 639 -16.04 -8.41 -14.71
CA VAL A 639 -16.52 -9.72 -14.29
C VAL A 639 -15.59 -10.76 -14.89
N ARG A 640 -14.94 -11.55 -14.04
CA ARG A 640 -13.91 -12.52 -14.44
C ARG A 640 -14.36 -13.94 -14.15
N ALA A 641 -14.01 -14.87 -15.04
CA ALA A 641 -14.22 -16.30 -14.83
C ALA A 641 -12.94 -17.08 -15.13
N ASP A 642 -12.59 -17.99 -14.23
CA ASP A 642 -11.52 -18.97 -14.39
C ASP A 642 -12.17 -20.35 -14.59
N ALA A 643 -11.72 -21.12 -15.58
CA ALA A 643 -12.16 -22.49 -15.87
C ALA A 643 -10.96 -23.36 -16.30
N PRO A 644 -11.08 -24.70 -16.41
CA PRO A 644 -9.99 -25.51 -16.96
C PRO A 644 -9.62 -25.14 -18.40
N ARG A 645 -10.59 -24.70 -19.22
CA ARG A 645 -10.38 -24.20 -20.59
C ARG A 645 -11.02 -22.82 -20.75
N VAL A 646 -10.42 -21.96 -21.55
CA VAL A 646 -10.89 -20.58 -21.79
C VAL A 646 -12.27 -20.59 -22.45
N ALA A 647 -12.54 -21.58 -23.30
CA ALA A 647 -13.83 -21.76 -23.94
C ALA A 647 -14.97 -21.93 -22.91
N ASP A 648 -14.73 -22.73 -21.86
CA ASP A 648 -15.73 -22.95 -20.79
C ASP A 648 -15.99 -21.66 -19.99
N ALA A 649 -14.93 -20.87 -19.72
CA ALA A 649 -15.06 -19.57 -19.06
C ALA A 649 -15.80 -18.54 -19.93
N MET A 650 -15.50 -18.50 -21.23
CA MET A 650 -16.15 -17.61 -22.19
C MET A 650 -17.62 -17.97 -22.42
N GLU A 651 -17.93 -19.26 -22.56
CA GLU A 651 -19.32 -19.75 -22.71
C GLU A 651 -20.16 -19.37 -21.49
N PHE A 652 -19.63 -19.59 -20.28
CA PHE A 652 -20.27 -19.18 -19.04
C PHE A 652 -20.55 -17.68 -18.96
N LEU A 653 -19.56 -16.85 -19.31
CA LEU A 653 -19.72 -15.38 -19.30
C LEU A 653 -20.67 -14.89 -20.40
N ASN A 654 -20.64 -15.48 -21.59
CA ASN A 654 -21.54 -15.12 -22.69
C ASN A 654 -22.99 -15.49 -22.37
N ALA A 655 -23.24 -16.66 -21.79
CA ALA A 655 -24.58 -17.07 -21.35
C ALA A 655 -25.17 -16.09 -20.32
N ALA A 656 -24.36 -15.65 -19.35
CA ALA A 656 -24.77 -14.63 -18.39
C ALA A 656 -25.03 -13.27 -19.07
N LYS A 657 -24.15 -12.84 -19.98
CA LYS A 657 -24.30 -11.60 -20.74
C LYS A 657 -25.59 -11.57 -21.58
N GLU A 658 -25.91 -12.65 -22.29
CA GLU A 658 -27.12 -12.79 -23.10
C GLU A 658 -28.40 -12.75 -22.24
N THR A 659 -28.39 -13.47 -21.11
CA THR A 659 -29.50 -13.48 -20.15
C THR A 659 -29.77 -12.08 -19.58
N LEU A 660 -28.71 -11.30 -19.33
CA LEU A 660 -28.81 -9.99 -18.69
C LEU A 660 -29.03 -8.84 -19.67
N ALA A 661 -28.69 -9.00 -20.95
CA ALA A 661 -28.83 -7.96 -21.97
C ALA A 661 -30.18 -7.22 -21.95
N PRO A 662 -31.35 -7.89 -21.85
CA PRO A 662 -32.65 -7.18 -21.82
C PRO A 662 -32.99 -6.56 -20.45
N LEU A 663 -32.26 -6.88 -19.38
CA LEU A 663 -32.53 -6.43 -18.00
C LEU A 663 -31.62 -5.29 -17.55
N LEU A 664 -30.54 -5.01 -18.29
CA LEU A 664 -29.60 -3.96 -17.92
C LEU A 664 -30.16 -2.56 -18.17
N PRO A 665 -29.78 -1.57 -17.36
CA PRO A 665 -30.06 -0.17 -17.66
C PRO A 665 -29.47 0.23 -19.02
N GLU A 666 -30.18 1.08 -19.78
CA GLU A 666 -29.74 1.54 -21.12
C GLU A 666 -28.36 2.22 -21.11
N SER A 667 -27.97 2.82 -19.98
CA SER A 667 -26.68 3.50 -19.82
C SER A 667 -25.50 2.54 -19.59
N VAL A 668 -25.73 1.23 -19.50
CA VAL A 668 -24.69 0.23 -19.18
C VAL A 668 -24.33 -0.59 -20.42
N SER A 669 -23.05 -0.51 -20.81
CA SER A 669 -22.48 -1.29 -21.90
C SER A 669 -21.78 -2.54 -21.38
N GLN A 670 -21.85 -3.64 -22.16
CA GLN A 670 -21.20 -4.92 -21.85
C GLN A 670 -20.20 -5.31 -22.95
N PHE A 671 -18.91 -5.29 -22.64
CA PHE A 671 -17.82 -5.64 -23.57
C PHE A 671 -17.21 -7.02 -23.22
N GLY A 672 -16.85 -7.83 -24.21
CA GLY A 672 -16.44 -9.24 -24.00
C GLY A 672 -17.59 -10.26 -24.19
N ALA A 673 -17.45 -11.56 -23.90
CA ALA A 673 -16.38 -12.25 -23.16
C ALA A 673 -15.08 -12.44 -23.95
N ALA A 674 -13.96 -12.05 -23.36
CA ALA A 674 -12.63 -12.17 -23.98
C ALA A 674 -11.63 -12.85 -23.05
N PRO A 675 -10.63 -13.59 -23.58
CA PRO A 675 -9.51 -14.06 -22.80
C PRO A 675 -8.77 -12.90 -22.12
N MET A 676 -8.33 -13.07 -20.88
CA MET A 676 -7.45 -12.11 -20.22
C MET A 676 -6.06 -12.12 -20.90
N LEU A 677 -5.31 -11.00 -20.84
CA LEU A 677 -3.93 -10.91 -21.39
C LEU A 677 -3.03 -12.07 -20.91
N MET A 678 -3.22 -12.51 -19.66
CA MET A 678 -2.65 -13.74 -19.15
C MET A 678 -3.74 -14.81 -19.06
N VAL A 679 -3.94 -15.52 -20.18
CA VAL A 679 -5.04 -16.47 -20.35
C VAL A 679 -5.00 -17.57 -19.29
N ARG A 680 -3.90 -18.30 -19.13
CA ARG A 680 -3.79 -19.37 -18.13
C ARG A 680 -3.05 -18.87 -16.87
N LEU A 681 -3.55 -19.19 -15.68
CA LEU A 681 -2.97 -18.93 -14.36
C LEU A 681 -3.32 -20.10 -13.42
N ALA A 682 -2.31 -20.71 -12.79
CA ALA A 682 -2.49 -21.84 -11.87
C ALA A 682 -3.37 -22.98 -12.45
N GLU A 683 -3.03 -23.43 -13.66
CA GLU A 683 -3.71 -24.51 -14.42
C GLU A 683 -5.15 -24.21 -14.84
N ARG A 684 -5.58 -22.94 -14.73
CA ARG A 684 -6.91 -22.49 -15.15
C ARG A 684 -6.79 -21.38 -16.17
N GLU A 685 -7.67 -21.38 -17.15
CA GLU A 685 -7.77 -20.37 -18.18
C GLU A 685 -8.87 -19.37 -17.86
N ARG A 686 -8.60 -18.09 -18.17
CA ARG A 686 -9.32 -16.94 -17.62
C ARG A 686 -9.87 -16.08 -18.73
N ALA A 687 -11.14 -15.70 -18.57
CA ALA A 687 -11.86 -14.80 -19.43
C ALA A 687 -12.54 -13.71 -18.61
N GLN A 688 -12.91 -12.61 -19.26
CA GLN A 688 -13.58 -11.49 -18.61
C GLN A 688 -14.57 -10.77 -19.51
N VAL A 689 -15.53 -10.11 -18.86
CA VAL A 689 -16.48 -9.16 -19.41
C VAL A 689 -16.31 -7.84 -18.67
N PHE A 690 -16.30 -6.73 -19.40
CA PHE A 690 -16.31 -5.39 -18.82
C PHE A 690 -17.71 -4.80 -18.88
N LEU A 691 -18.13 -4.21 -17.77
CA LEU A 691 -19.33 -3.41 -17.65
C LEU A 691 -18.91 -1.95 -17.50
N GLU A 692 -19.47 -1.07 -18.32
CA GLU A 692 -19.11 0.35 -18.33
C GLU A 692 -20.36 1.22 -18.35
N SER A 693 -20.31 2.35 -17.63
CA SER A 693 -21.41 3.32 -17.55
C SER A 693 -20.92 4.67 -17.04
N ALA A 694 -21.50 5.76 -17.52
CA ALA A 694 -21.32 7.09 -16.92
C ALA A 694 -22.08 7.25 -15.59
N SER A 695 -23.04 6.37 -15.29
CA SER A 695 -23.80 6.33 -14.04
C SER A 695 -23.28 5.22 -13.14
N ARG A 696 -22.64 5.60 -12.03
CA ARG A 696 -22.15 4.65 -11.01
C ARG A 696 -23.31 3.85 -10.42
N GLN A 697 -24.45 4.48 -10.18
CA GLN A 697 -25.63 3.82 -9.61
C GLN A 697 -26.15 2.71 -10.53
N ASP A 698 -26.29 3.00 -11.82
CA ASP A 698 -26.76 2.01 -12.80
C ASP A 698 -25.74 0.89 -13.00
N LEU A 699 -24.43 1.22 -12.96
CA LEU A 699 -23.39 0.20 -12.97
C LEU A 699 -23.50 -0.75 -11.78
N HIS A 700 -23.65 -0.25 -10.55
CA HIS A 700 -23.83 -1.12 -9.39
C HIS A 700 -25.10 -1.98 -9.51
N ARG A 701 -26.20 -1.44 -10.06
CA ARG A 701 -27.42 -2.23 -10.32
C ARG A 701 -27.13 -3.37 -11.30
N ALA A 702 -26.44 -3.09 -12.40
CA ALA A 702 -26.04 -4.10 -13.37
C ALA A 702 -25.14 -5.17 -12.74
N VAL A 703 -24.15 -4.77 -11.93
CA VAL A 703 -23.26 -5.72 -11.24
C VAL A 703 -24.03 -6.60 -10.24
N SER A 704 -25.01 -6.06 -9.52
CA SER A 704 -25.87 -6.88 -8.64
C SER A 704 -26.64 -7.95 -9.42
N LEU A 705 -27.20 -7.60 -10.59
CA LEU A 705 -27.87 -8.58 -11.47
C LEU A 705 -26.89 -9.65 -11.99
N TRP A 706 -25.68 -9.23 -12.39
CA TRP A 706 -24.60 -10.14 -12.76
C TRP A 706 -24.27 -11.12 -11.64
N VAL A 707 -24.06 -10.64 -10.41
CA VAL A 707 -23.77 -11.50 -9.25
C VAL A 707 -24.90 -12.50 -8.99
N GLN A 708 -26.17 -12.08 -9.10
CA GLN A 708 -27.31 -12.97 -8.95
C GLN A 708 -27.31 -14.09 -10.00
N VAL A 709 -27.13 -13.76 -11.27
CA VAL A 709 -27.08 -14.76 -12.37
C VAL A 709 -25.89 -15.71 -12.20
N LEU A 710 -24.71 -15.20 -11.84
CA LEU A 710 -23.52 -16.02 -11.60
C LEU A 710 -23.66 -16.94 -10.38
N GLN A 711 -24.42 -16.52 -9.36
CA GLN A 711 -24.74 -17.34 -8.19
C GLN A 711 -25.75 -18.45 -8.52
N GLN A 712 -26.75 -18.16 -9.35
CA GLN A 712 -27.76 -19.13 -9.79
C GLN A 712 -27.17 -20.20 -10.71
N ASN A 713 -26.22 -19.82 -11.58
CA ASN A 713 -25.57 -20.71 -12.55
C ASN A 713 -24.25 -21.27 -12.05
N ARG A 714 -24.13 -21.55 -10.74
CA ARG A 714 -22.87 -22.06 -10.15
C ARG A 714 -22.47 -23.43 -10.73
N ASP A 715 -21.34 -23.46 -11.41
CA ASP A 715 -20.61 -24.69 -11.76
C ASP A 715 -19.42 -24.86 -10.82
N GLY A 716 -19.30 -26.03 -10.16
CA GLY A 716 -18.15 -26.35 -9.31
C GLY A 716 -16.80 -26.36 -10.03
N LYS A 717 -16.81 -26.41 -11.37
CA LYS A 717 -15.62 -26.32 -12.21
C LYS A 717 -15.24 -24.89 -12.59
N ILE A 718 -16.09 -23.88 -12.36
CA ILE A 718 -15.85 -22.49 -12.74
C ILE A 718 -15.74 -21.63 -11.48
N ARG A 719 -14.75 -20.74 -11.44
CA ARG A 719 -14.61 -19.72 -10.40
C ARG A 719 -14.86 -18.38 -11.03
N TRP A 720 -15.61 -17.51 -10.37
CA TRP A 720 -15.85 -16.16 -10.87
C TRP A 720 -15.54 -15.12 -9.80
N SER A 721 -15.26 -13.90 -10.24
CA SER A 721 -15.02 -12.75 -9.36
C SER A 721 -15.48 -11.47 -10.02
N VAL A 722 -15.71 -10.45 -9.20
CA VAL A 722 -16.06 -9.10 -9.64
C VAL A 722 -14.96 -8.15 -9.17
N ASP A 723 -14.50 -7.29 -10.07
CA ASP A 723 -13.47 -6.26 -9.82
C ASP A 723 -14.05 -4.89 -10.17
N VAL A 724 -14.60 -4.22 -9.14
CA VAL A 724 -15.14 -2.86 -9.27
C VAL A 724 -13.99 -1.85 -9.28
N ASP A 725 -14.07 -0.86 -10.19
CA ASP A 725 -13.02 0.13 -10.42
C ASP A 725 -11.64 -0.55 -10.67
N PRO A 726 -11.54 -1.45 -11.68
CA PRO A 726 -10.33 -2.22 -11.94
C PRO A 726 -9.15 -1.29 -12.25
N GLN A 727 -7.97 -1.63 -11.72
CA GLN A 727 -6.74 -0.87 -11.97
C GLN A 727 -5.91 -1.43 -13.11
N GLU A 728 -6.17 -2.66 -13.55
CA GLU A 728 -5.50 -3.32 -14.68
C GLU A 728 -6.56 -3.97 -15.57
N ALA A 729 -6.33 -3.91 -16.90
CA ALA A 729 -7.17 -4.53 -17.92
C ALA A 729 -6.96 -6.05 -17.99
#